data_AF-A0A2D6P3W2-F1
#
_entry.id   AF-A0A2D6P3W2-F1
#
_cell.length_a   1.000
_cell.length_b   1.000
_cell.length_c   1.000
_cell.angle_alpha   90.00
_cell.angle_beta   90.00
_cell.angle_gamma   90.00
#
_symmetry.space_group_name_H-M   'P 1'
#
loop_
_entity.id
_entity.type
_entity.pdbx_description
1 polymer ?
#
loop_
_entity_poly.entity_id
_entity_poly.type
_entity_poly.pdbx_seq_one_letter_code
_entity_poly.pdbx_strand_id
1 'polypeptide(L)'
;MNKKSLVYPIFILVLFVFSVYLVDGFGFIERNSLSTNFNATLESNASHTSSCTVFSNDSSDCRVEYNDLTNWTRGGNTELYWFKINISNSTTVRGLSNVSRINITIPSEVAFIGLGKHSVDQNATFESGGAVSNWTINITGSEISVFNATAQPLMTQGGAFETIYIPFNVTVANGTTEQVVNWTVTLYVNETNGTIPYLFDDGFGMLTGVDGLPPRVTLHNVTDGVNTRTTLTSTQYLIYDSSNPIKGINITLTATDYNLDRVLLVYNNTGGSINLAHIREILHTNIMNANTSAFDNVTVMENSSVAFGLQSNITSMPSHSGGDLRLSEAPSTVFRFNISNSTWGTGAADGTQFNYVFVVYDLYNHSEIINNSNAAFTLVRDTKLPSIVFTKPSDTSINVFRPIKYTCDGSDTSGLASCVTTITKPSSTTVVKTGCGTEQTFTLDDTNEAGTYIITCKVADNVGKDASESATFAVSSSGGSSGSSGGSSGSSGGSSGGTVEVITEAVGPGETKAVGDLVLTQVTQVSEGGTVSFNIGSNSHMAEVLSVGTTSVTLEIRSHPQEITLDIGESKTVDTDDNEEMDLEVTLNAITNGKADLTFRNLLVEPEVEATTTTIAGTAGGVTGDEGGIPAWLWVVIIIVIIIIIVVMKKKKA
;
A
#
# COMPACT_ATOMS: atom_id res chain seq x y z
N MET A 1 -22.77 52.22 9.57
CA MET A 1 -22.25 50.97 10.16
C MET A 1 -21.22 50.37 9.22
N ASN A 2 -19.99 50.20 9.71
CA ASN A 2 -18.83 49.78 8.90
C ASN A 2 -19.02 48.36 8.34
N LYS A 3 -19.00 48.22 7.01
CA LYS A 3 -19.18 46.96 6.28
C LYS A 3 -18.16 45.87 6.63
N LYS A 4 -17.05 46.22 7.29
CA LYS A 4 -16.03 45.28 7.76
C LYS A 4 -16.44 44.46 9.01
N SER A 5 -17.54 44.81 9.69
CA SER A 5 -17.94 44.13 10.95
C SER A 5 -18.74 42.84 10.76
N LEU A 6 -19.26 42.53 9.56
CA LEU A 6 -20.18 41.41 9.36
C LEU A 6 -19.54 40.17 8.74
N VAL A 7 -18.37 40.32 8.10
CA VAL A 7 -17.66 39.21 7.43
C VAL A 7 -17.00 38.29 8.44
N TYR A 8 -16.48 38.84 9.54
CA TYR A 8 -15.81 38.07 10.59
C TYR A 8 -16.70 37.03 11.30
N PRO A 9 -17.93 37.35 11.76
CA PRO A 9 -18.78 36.36 12.42
C PRO A 9 -19.29 35.28 11.48
N ILE A 10 -19.47 35.58 10.18
CA ILE A 10 -19.89 34.59 9.19
C ILE A 10 -18.75 33.60 8.88
N PHE A 11 -17.51 34.10 8.77
CA PHE A 11 -16.34 33.24 8.56
C PHE A 11 -16.08 32.33 9.77
N ILE A 12 -16.29 32.82 11.00
CA ILE A 12 -16.20 32.01 12.23
C ILE A 12 -17.32 30.96 12.28
N LEU A 13 -18.56 31.30 11.89
CA LEU A 13 -19.66 30.33 11.85
C LEU A 13 -19.41 29.22 10.82
N VAL A 14 -18.87 29.56 9.64
CA VAL A 14 -18.52 28.58 8.60
C VAL A 14 -17.40 27.66 9.09
N LEU A 15 -16.36 28.21 9.73
CA LEU A 15 -15.30 27.40 10.36
C LEU A 15 -15.85 26.49 11.47
N PHE A 16 -16.80 26.96 12.27
CA PHE A 16 -17.41 26.17 13.35
C PHE A 16 -18.30 25.04 12.82
N VAL A 17 -19.06 25.28 11.76
CA VAL A 17 -19.87 24.24 11.10
C VAL A 17 -18.97 23.23 10.38
N PHE A 18 -17.87 23.67 9.75
CA PHE A 18 -16.88 22.77 9.15
C PHE A 18 -16.14 21.94 10.21
N SER A 19 -15.81 22.51 11.37
CA SER A 19 -15.14 21.78 12.45
C SER A 19 -16.07 20.76 13.13
N VAL A 20 -17.35 21.06 13.30
CA VAL A 20 -18.33 20.09 13.84
C VAL A 20 -18.53 18.93 12.87
N TYR A 21 -18.57 19.19 11.56
CA TYR A 21 -18.72 18.13 10.56
C TYR A 21 -17.46 17.25 10.37
N LEU A 22 -16.27 17.77 10.67
CA LEU A 22 -15.02 17.00 10.61
C LEU A 22 -14.79 16.13 11.86
N VAL A 23 -15.37 16.50 13.01
CA VAL A 23 -15.19 15.74 14.26
C VAL A 23 -16.15 14.56 14.37
N ASP A 24 -17.35 14.62 13.79
CA ASP A 24 -18.33 13.51 13.85
C ASP A 24 -18.24 12.52 12.66
N GLY A 25 -17.45 12.82 11.62
CA GLY A 25 -17.24 11.93 10.47
C GLY A 25 -16.29 10.75 10.75
N PHE A 26 -15.56 10.80 11.87
CA PHE A 26 -14.74 9.71 12.34
C PHE A 26 -15.29 9.26 13.69
N GLY A 27 -16.09 8.19 13.68
CA GLY A 27 -16.60 7.54 14.89
C GLY A 27 -15.49 6.88 15.69
N PHE A 28 -14.55 7.66 16.22
CA PHE A 28 -13.67 7.23 17.29
C PHE A 28 -14.50 7.30 18.58
N ILE A 29 -15.09 6.16 18.92
CA ILE A 29 -15.82 5.96 20.17
C ILE A 29 -14.82 6.10 21.32
N GLU A 30 -15.08 6.97 22.29
CA GLU A 30 -14.39 6.98 23.58
C GLU A 30 -14.60 5.62 24.26
N ARG A 31 -13.53 4.82 24.37
CA ARG A 31 -13.58 3.49 24.98
C ARG A 31 -13.22 3.60 26.47
N ASN A 32 -13.98 2.92 27.33
CA ASN A 32 -13.65 2.81 28.75
C ASN A 32 -12.30 2.09 28.94
N SER A 33 -11.44 2.65 29.80
CA SER A 33 -10.18 2.05 30.22
C SER A 33 -10.41 0.68 30.88
N LEU A 34 -9.72 -0.37 30.42
CA LEU A 34 -9.66 -1.63 31.17
C LEU A 34 -8.60 -1.52 32.27
N SER A 35 -8.88 -2.09 33.44
CA SER A 35 -7.95 -2.17 34.55
C SER A 35 -7.18 -3.48 34.50
N THR A 36 -5.87 -3.43 34.29
CA THR A 36 -5.02 -4.62 34.37
C THR A 36 -4.49 -4.76 35.79
N ASN A 37 -4.88 -5.84 36.49
CA ASN A 37 -4.44 -6.13 37.86
C ASN A 37 -3.21 -7.04 37.82
N PHE A 38 -2.07 -6.51 38.24
CA PHE A 38 -0.84 -7.28 38.36
C PHE A 38 -0.70 -7.85 39.77
N ASN A 39 -0.56 -9.16 39.96
CA ASN A 39 -0.45 -9.77 41.28
C ASN A 39 0.98 -10.30 41.55
N ALA A 40 1.87 -9.47 42.09
CA ALA A 40 3.13 -9.97 42.65
C ALA A 40 2.86 -10.51 44.06
N THR A 41 3.17 -11.78 44.29
CA THR A 41 3.16 -12.33 45.65
C THR A 41 4.60 -12.62 46.04
N LEU A 42 5.14 -11.87 47.01
CA LEU A 42 6.36 -12.28 47.69
C LEU A 42 5.98 -13.40 48.66
N GLU A 43 6.22 -14.64 48.25
CA GLU A 43 6.25 -15.78 49.16
C GLU A 43 7.70 -16.12 49.48
N SER A 44 8.10 -16.03 50.75
CA SER A 44 9.34 -16.65 51.22
C SER A 44 9.12 -18.16 51.35
N ASN A 45 8.93 -18.86 50.23
CA ASN A 45 8.60 -20.28 50.27
C ASN A 45 9.89 -21.13 50.19
N ALA A 46 10.29 -21.74 51.30
CA ALA A 46 11.51 -22.54 51.43
C ALA A 46 11.52 -23.87 50.62
N SER A 47 10.51 -24.14 49.79
CA SER A 47 10.31 -25.44 49.13
C SER A 47 10.23 -25.42 47.60
N HIS A 48 10.27 -24.25 46.95
CA HIS A 48 10.46 -24.14 45.50
C HIS A 48 11.85 -23.59 45.19
N THR A 49 12.77 -24.49 44.86
CA THR A 49 14.18 -24.22 44.50
C THR A 49 14.34 -23.62 43.10
N SER A 50 13.53 -22.64 42.73
CA SER A 50 13.90 -21.67 41.69
C SER A 50 14.24 -20.35 42.37
N SER A 51 15.41 -20.39 43.00
CA SER A 51 16.36 -19.30 43.28
C SER A 51 15.83 -17.95 43.75
N CYS A 52 15.53 -17.85 45.04
CA CYS A 52 16.11 -16.77 45.84
C CYS A 52 16.16 -17.14 47.31
N THR A 53 17.31 -17.65 47.76
CA THR A 53 17.60 -17.89 49.17
C THR A 53 18.55 -16.81 49.66
N VAL A 54 18.01 -15.77 50.30
CA VAL A 54 18.77 -14.72 50.99
C VAL A 54 19.26 -15.26 52.33
N PHE A 55 20.45 -15.87 52.35
CA PHE A 55 21.20 -16.14 53.58
C PHE A 55 22.72 -16.11 53.35
N SER A 56 23.26 -14.97 52.91
CA SER A 56 24.65 -14.61 53.19
C SER A 56 24.88 -13.13 52.90
N ASN A 57 25.61 -12.44 53.77
CA ASN A 57 25.94 -11.01 53.70
C ASN A 57 26.89 -10.64 52.53
N ASP A 58 27.02 -11.50 51.52
CA ASP A 58 27.79 -11.24 50.31
C ASP A 58 26.85 -11.23 49.11
N SER A 59 26.84 -10.07 48.45
CA SER A 59 26.10 -9.71 47.25
C SER A 59 26.02 -10.82 46.21
N SER A 60 24.81 -11.28 45.88
CA SER A 60 24.46 -11.70 44.51
C SER A 60 22.95 -11.69 44.28
N ASP A 61 22.49 -10.61 43.65
CA ASP A 61 21.29 -10.43 42.83
C ASP A 61 20.19 -11.49 42.94
N CYS A 62 19.21 -11.21 43.81
CA CYS A 62 17.91 -11.86 43.77
C CYS A 62 17.04 -11.19 42.69
N ARG A 63 17.27 -11.50 41.41
CA ARG A 63 16.41 -11.00 40.33
C ARG A 63 15.20 -11.90 40.17
N VAL A 64 14.05 -11.47 40.70
CA VAL A 64 12.76 -12.07 40.38
C VAL A 64 12.29 -11.47 39.05
N GLU A 65 12.59 -12.11 37.92
CA GLU A 65 11.98 -11.71 36.65
C GLU A 65 10.52 -12.17 36.64
N TYR A 66 9.60 -11.22 36.77
CA TYR A 66 8.17 -11.49 36.61
C TYR A 66 7.79 -11.23 35.16
N ASN A 67 7.74 -12.31 34.37
CA ASN A 67 7.27 -12.29 32.99
C ASN A 67 5.81 -12.72 32.94
N ASP A 68 4.89 -11.78 33.09
CA ASP A 68 3.49 -12.01 32.79
C ASP A 68 3.04 -11.19 31.59
N LEU A 69 3.47 -11.65 30.41
CA LEU A 69 3.07 -11.12 29.11
C LEU A 69 1.59 -11.39 28.79
N THR A 70 0.81 -11.98 29.71
CA THR A 70 -0.66 -12.05 29.55
C THR A 70 -1.35 -10.74 29.90
N ASN A 71 -0.62 -9.80 30.54
CA ASN A 71 -1.12 -8.51 30.97
C ASN A 71 -0.67 -7.40 29.99
N TRP A 72 -1.33 -7.30 28.85
CA TRP A 72 -1.29 -6.06 28.06
C TRP A 72 -2.50 -5.20 28.40
N THR A 73 -2.39 -3.94 28.04
CA THR A 73 -3.45 -2.95 28.16
C THR A 73 -4.21 -2.81 26.84
N ARG A 74 -5.40 -2.23 26.93
CA ARG A 74 -6.39 -2.19 25.84
C ARG A 74 -6.20 -1.02 24.88
N GLY A 75 -5.02 -0.43 24.78
CA GLY A 75 -4.74 0.68 23.89
C GLY A 75 -5.51 1.97 24.14
N GLY A 76 -5.08 2.99 23.41
CA GLY A 76 -5.55 4.37 23.51
C GLY A 76 -4.44 5.31 23.97
N ASN A 77 -4.72 6.62 23.96
CA ASN A 77 -3.73 7.61 24.39
C ASN A 77 -3.37 7.44 25.88
N THR A 78 -4.30 6.96 26.71
CA THR A 78 -4.11 6.79 28.17
C THR A 78 -4.68 5.46 28.65
N GLU A 79 -3.91 4.73 29.45
CA GLU A 79 -4.23 3.42 29.98
C GLU A 79 -4.03 3.38 31.50
N LEU A 80 -4.80 2.56 32.21
CA LEU A 80 -4.74 2.46 33.67
C LEU A 80 -4.10 1.13 34.11
N TYR A 81 -2.94 1.24 34.76
CA TYR A 81 -2.21 0.11 35.34
C TYR A 81 -2.50 -0.01 36.84
N TRP A 82 -2.70 -1.23 37.33
CA TRP A 82 -2.81 -1.53 38.75
C TRP A 82 -1.71 -2.49 39.18
N PHE A 83 -0.75 -2.00 39.97
CA PHE A 83 0.16 -2.90 40.67
C PHE A 83 -0.47 -3.35 41.98
N LYS A 84 -0.70 -4.66 42.11
CA LYS A 84 -1.04 -5.33 43.37
C LYS A 84 0.19 -6.07 43.88
N ILE A 85 0.76 -5.57 44.97
CA ILE A 85 1.91 -6.16 45.65
C ILE A 85 1.38 -6.85 46.90
N ASN A 86 1.35 -8.19 46.90
CA ASN A 86 1.08 -8.97 48.10
C ASN A 86 2.37 -9.23 48.87
N ILE A 87 2.37 -8.82 50.13
CA ILE A 87 3.46 -9.07 51.06
C ILE A 87 2.95 -10.14 52.03
N SER A 88 3.15 -11.41 51.67
CA SER A 88 2.68 -12.50 52.52
C SER A 88 3.69 -12.77 53.64
N ASN A 89 3.28 -12.56 54.88
CA ASN A 89 4.16 -12.71 56.05
C ASN A 89 4.17 -14.17 56.55
N SER A 90 4.41 -15.13 55.65
CA SER A 90 4.27 -16.56 55.97
C SER A 90 5.42 -17.12 56.80
N THR A 91 6.51 -16.39 56.97
CA THR A 91 7.61 -16.77 57.86
C THR A 91 8.01 -15.61 58.76
N THR A 92 8.35 -15.91 60.01
CA THR A 92 8.78 -15.01 61.09
C THR A 92 10.12 -14.30 60.83
N VAL A 93 10.38 -13.89 59.59
CA VAL A 93 11.51 -13.03 59.24
C VAL A 93 11.19 -11.63 59.74
N ARG A 94 11.72 -11.32 60.92
CA ARG A 94 11.74 -9.97 61.51
C ARG A 94 12.37 -9.01 60.48
N GLY A 95 11.58 -8.34 59.66
CA GLY A 95 12.11 -7.37 58.70
C GLY A 95 11.12 -6.81 57.69
N LEU A 96 10.12 -7.58 57.27
CA LEU A 96 9.18 -7.12 56.22
C LEU A 96 8.04 -6.23 56.74
N SER A 97 7.87 -6.08 58.06
CA SER A 97 6.91 -5.15 58.65
C SER A 97 7.27 -3.67 58.46
N ASN A 98 8.45 -3.38 57.89
CA ASN A 98 9.00 -2.03 57.77
C ASN A 98 9.34 -1.64 56.33
N VAL A 99 8.59 -2.08 55.31
CA VAL A 99 8.74 -1.47 53.97
C VAL A 99 8.48 0.02 54.11
N SER A 100 9.49 0.83 53.80
CA SER A 100 9.50 2.28 54.04
C SER A 100 9.42 3.08 52.76
N ARG A 101 9.79 2.47 51.64
CA ARG A 101 9.72 3.10 50.32
C ARG A 101 9.59 2.03 49.24
N ILE A 102 8.77 2.34 48.24
CA ILE A 102 8.64 1.57 47.00
C ILE A 102 9.02 2.53 45.88
N ASN A 103 10.08 2.26 45.14
CA ASN A 103 10.38 3.01 43.93
C ASN A 103 9.90 2.21 42.73
N ILE A 104 9.24 2.89 41.80
CA ILE A 104 8.89 2.33 40.50
C ILE A 104 9.63 3.17 39.48
N THR A 105 10.63 2.60 38.83
CA THR A 105 11.37 3.26 37.76
C THR A 105 10.62 3.07 36.45
N ILE A 106 10.33 4.19 35.79
CA ILE A 106 9.63 4.20 34.51
C ILE A 106 10.67 4.21 33.40
N PRO A 107 10.55 3.35 32.38
CA PRO A 107 11.43 3.37 31.22
C PRO A 107 11.37 4.71 30.50
N SER A 108 12.51 5.17 30.00
CA SER A 108 12.62 6.44 29.27
C SER A 108 11.76 6.49 28.00
N GLU A 109 11.34 5.33 27.49
CA GLU A 109 10.54 5.13 26.29
C GLU A 109 9.04 5.42 26.49
N VAL A 110 8.60 5.72 27.73
CA VAL A 110 7.21 6.04 28.07
C VAL A 110 7.16 7.47 28.60
N ALA A 111 6.50 8.39 27.88
CA ALA A 111 6.35 9.79 28.30
C ALA A 111 4.89 10.10 28.71
N PHE A 112 4.70 10.68 29.90
CA PHE A 112 3.38 10.97 30.46
C PHE A 112 2.95 12.40 30.11
N ILE A 113 1.92 12.56 29.29
CA ILE A 113 1.37 13.88 28.98
C ILE A 113 0.42 14.35 30.07
N GLY A 114 0.80 15.41 30.78
CA GLY A 114 -0.03 16.10 31.77
C GLY A 114 0.68 17.33 32.37
N LEU A 115 -0.11 18.29 32.82
CA LEU A 115 0.31 19.67 33.09
C LEU A 115 1.22 19.79 34.31
N GLY A 116 2.53 19.91 34.07
CA GLY A 116 3.52 20.42 35.02
C GLY A 116 4.25 19.36 35.84
N LYS A 117 5.58 19.53 35.95
CA LYS A 117 6.46 18.79 36.87
C LYS A 117 5.94 18.92 38.30
N HIS A 118 5.30 17.87 38.81
CA HIS A 118 5.05 17.73 40.23
C HIS A 118 5.79 16.49 40.74
N SER A 119 6.82 16.69 41.58
CA SER A 119 7.26 15.65 42.50
C SER A 119 6.10 15.42 43.45
N VAL A 120 5.32 14.37 43.23
CA VAL A 120 4.23 14.03 44.14
C VAL A 120 4.83 13.18 45.25
N ASP A 121 5.39 13.84 46.27
CA ASP A 121 5.63 13.22 47.57
C ASP A 121 4.26 12.96 48.23
N GLN A 122 3.54 11.91 47.81
CA GLN A 122 2.40 11.44 48.58
C GLN A 122 2.93 10.71 49.82
N ASN A 123 3.11 11.44 50.91
CA ASN A 123 3.23 10.85 52.23
C ASN A 123 1.86 10.29 52.64
N ALA A 124 1.55 9.08 52.20
CA ALA A 124 0.41 8.34 52.73
C ALA A 124 0.76 7.92 54.16
N THR A 125 0.23 8.67 55.14
CA THR A 125 0.41 8.39 56.57
C THR A 125 -0.74 7.51 57.03
N PHE A 126 -0.45 6.27 57.43
CA PHE A 126 -1.45 5.36 57.98
C PHE A 126 -1.25 5.22 59.49
N GLU A 127 -2.26 5.60 60.27
CA GLU A 127 -2.29 5.31 61.69
C GLU A 127 -2.86 3.89 61.89
N SER A 128 -1.99 2.90 62.08
CA SER A 128 -2.39 1.64 62.73
C SER A 128 -1.65 1.51 64.06
N GLY A 129 -2.41 1.53 65.15
CA GLY A 129 -2.04 0.94 66.44
C GLY A 129 -0.64 1.20 67.03
N GLY A 130 0.01 2.34 66.76
CA GLY A 130 1.22 2.78 67.47
C GLY A 130 2.51 2.93 66.65
N ALA A 131 2.52 2.64 65.34
CA ALA A 131 3.66 2.94 64.47
C ALA A 131 3.20 3.61 63.17
N VAL A 132 3.44 4.92 63.07
CA VAL A 132 3.24 5.67 61.83
C VAL A 132 4.40 5.30 60.90
N SER A 133 4.12 4.50 59.87
CA SER A 133 5.07 4.29 58.77
C SER A 133 4.77 5.34 57.71
N ASN A 134 5.71 6.27 57.51
CA ASN A 134 5.68 7.17 56.35
C ASN A 134 6.20 6.38 55.16
N TRP A 135 5.34 6.16 54.18
CA TRP A 135 5.74 5.57 52.90
C TRP A 135 6.04 6.71 51.94
N THR A 136 7.18 6.61 51.26
CA THR A 136 7.45 7.45 50.09
C THR A 136 7.39 6.56 48.85
N ILE A 137 6.65 6.98 47.83
CA ILE A 137 6.70 6.36 46.50
C ILE A 137 7.51 7.32 45.63
N ASN A 138 8.78 6.99 45.33
CA ASN A 138 9.58 7.78 44.40
C ASN A 138 9.50 7.16 43.01
N ILE A 139 9.11 7.97 42.05
CA ILE A 139 9.03 7.59 40.66
C ILE A 139 10.02 8.46 39.92
N THR A 140 10.99 7.84 39.27
CA THR A 140 12.06 8.54 38.55
C THR A 140 11.91 8.27 37.06
N GLY A 141 11.67 9.33 36.29
CA GLY A 141 11.48 9.33 34.84
C GLY A 141 11.45 10.78 34.34
N SER A 142 11.82 11.02 33.07
CA SER A 142 12.02 12.38 32.53
C SER A 142 10.74 13.20 32.42
N GLU A 143 9.56 12.57 32.38
CA GLU A 143 8.26 13.24 32.25
C GLU A 143 7.19 12.46 33.04
N ILE A 144 6.89 12.90 34.26
CA ILE A 144 5.89 12.31 35.14
C ILE A 144 4.78 13.33 35.38
N SER A 145 3.55 12.91 35.11
CA SER A 145 2.35 13.73 35.30
C SER A 145 1.38 13.03 36.26
N VAL A 146 1.00 13.74 37.32
CA VAL A 146 0.03 13.46 38.41
C VAL A 146 -0.29 11.99 38.69
N PHE A 147 0.27 11.49 39.78
CA PHE A 147 -0.13 10.26 40.46
C PHE A 147 -1.29 10.50 41.42
N ASN A 148 -2.36 9.71 41.31
CA ASN A 148 -3.36 9.56 42.36
C ASN A 148 -3.29 8.14 42.93
N ALA A 149 -2.16 7.79 43.54
CA ALA A 149 -1.99 6.53 44.24
C ALA A 149 -2.84 6.58 45.53
N THR A 150 -4.04 6.00 45.47
CA THR A 150 -4.80 5.68 46.68
C THR A 150 -4.40 4.28 47.13
N ALA A 151 -3.41 4.19 48.00
CA ALA A 151 -3.17 2.94 48.72
C ALA A 151 -4.36 2.72 49.67
N GLN A 152 -5.18 1.70 49.41
CA GLN A 152 -6.18 1.24 50.37
C GLN A 152 -5.64 -0.01 51.06
N PRO A 153 -5.07 0.09 52.26
CA PRO A 153 -4.74 -1.09 53.04
C PRO A 153 -6.05 -1.75 53.49
N LEU A 154 -6.33 -2.95 52.97
CA LEU A 154 -7.34 -3.83 53.54
C LEU A 154 -6.77 -4.41 54.84
N MET A 155 -7.03 -3.74 55.97
CA MET A 155 -6.72 -4.30 57.27
C MET A 155 -7.77 -5.37 57.62
N THR A 156 -7.37 -6.64 57.58
CA THR A 156 -8.10 -7.68 58.31
C THR A 156 -7.83 -7.47 59.80
N GLN A 157 -8.86 -7.51 60.65
CA GLN A 157 -8.73 -7.25 62.09
C GLN A 157 -7.70 -8.20 62.72
N GLY A 158 -6.48 -7.70 62.96
CA GLY A 158 -5.40 -8.42 63.67
C GLY A 158 -4.23 -8.95 62.83
N GLY A 159 -4.17 -8.70 61.52
CA GLY A 159 -3.09 -9.21 60.64
C GLY A 159 -2.25 -8.11 60.00
N ALA A 160 -0.98 -8.42 59.67
CA ALA A 160 -0.07 -7.56 58.92
C ALA A 160 -0.67 -7.16 57.55
N PHE A 161 -0.13 -6.10 56.93
CA PHE A 161 -0.54 -5.70 55.58
C PHE A 161 -0.36 -6.87 54.60
N GLU A 162 -1.45 -7.35 54.00
CA GLU A 162 -1.40 -8.47 53.05
C GLU A 162 -1.24 -7.99 51.60
N THR A 163 -1.71 -6.78 51.26
CA THR A 163 -1.75 -6.29 49.87
C THR A 163 -1.66 -4.76 49.77
N ILE A 164 -0.82 -4.26 48.85
CA ILE A 164 -0.74 -2.85 48.43
C ILE A 164 -1.25 -2.72 46.99
N TYR A 165 -2.15 -1.76 46.73
CA TYR A 165 -2.63 -1.41 45.39
C TYR A 165 -2.09 -0.05 44.97
N ILE A 166 -1.48 0.04 43.78
CA ILE A 166 -0.94 1.27 43.20
C ILE A 166 -1.55 1.46 41.81
N PRO A 167 -2.64 2.23 41.68
CA PRO A 167 -3.18 2.61 40.37
C PRO A 167 -2.42 3.81 39.79
N PHE A 168 -2.14 3.78 38.49
CA PHE A 168 -1.64 4.96 37.75
C PHE A 168 -1.98 4.88 36.26
N ASN A 169 -2.11 6.07 35.65
CA ASN A 169 -2.42 6.21 34.24
C ASN A 169 -1.13 6.35 33.43
N VAL A 170 -0.84 5.42 32.55
CA VAL A 170 0.23 5.55 31.55
C VAL A 170 -0.37 6.17 30.30
N THR A 171 0.16 7.30 29.87
CA THR A 171 -0.20 7.89 28.57
C THR A 171 0.94 7.63 27.62
N VAL A 172 0.63 7.20 26.41
CA VAL A 172 1.64 6.94 25.39
C VAL A 172 1.87 8.24 24.63
N ALA A 173 3.06 8.82 24.77
CA ALA A 173 3.35 10.20 24.33
C ALA A 173 3.03 10.53 22.86
N ASN A 174 2.98 9.53 21.98
CA ASN A 174 2.73 9.75 20.55
C ASN A 174 1.50 9.03 20.00
N GLY A 175 0.69 8.35 20.82
CA GLY A 175 -0.48 7.58 20.33
C GLY A 175 -0.15 6.51 19.28
N THR A 176 1.14 6.21 19.07
CA THR A 176 1.65 5.28 18.05
C THR A 176 2.58 4.23 18.64
N THR A 177 2.73 4.16 19.96
CA THR A 177 3.72 3.28 20.57
C THR A 177 3.03 2.00 21.00
N GLU A 178 3.41 0.91 20.33
CA GLU A 178 3.13 -0.45 20.72
C GLU A 178 4.47 -1.02 21.20
N GLN A 179 4.61 -1.31 22.49
CA GLN A 179 5.91 -1.71 23.04
C GLN A 179 5.77 -2.54 24.32
N VAL A 180 6.78 -3.37 24.58
CA VAL A 180 6.97 -4.01 25.88
C VAL A 180 7.78 -3.07 26.77
N VAL A 181 7.17 -2.68 27.89
CA VAL A 181 7.76 -1.79 28.90
C VAL A 181 8.31 -2.63 30.04
N ASN A 182 9.57 -2.40 30.41
CA ASN A 182 10.22 -3.05 31.54
C ASN A 182 10.22 -2.14 32.78
N TRP A 183 9.29 -2.32 33.69
CA TRP A 183 9.25 -1.59 34.95
C TRP A 183 10.27 -2.17 35.92
N THR A 184 11.07 -1.32 36.56
CA THR A 184 11.89 -1.75 37.69
C THR A 184 11.21 -1.34 38.98
N VAL A 185 10.76 -2.30 39.78
CA VAL A 185 10.18 -2.06 41.10
C VAL A 185 11.20 -2.37 42.19
N THR A 186 11.58 -1.37 42.96
CA THR A 186 12.60 -1.44 44.01
C THR A 186 11.93 -1.24 45.37
N LEU A 187 12.22 -2.10 46.34
CA LEU A 187 11.67 -2.02 47.70
C LEU A 187 12.77 -1.62 48.69
N TYR A 188 12.45 -0.69 49.60
CA TYR A 188 13.31 -0.30 50.71
C TYR A 188 12.64 -0.66 52.02
N VAL A 189 13.44 -1.14 52.97
CA VAL A 189 12.98 -1.44 54.32
C VAL A 189 13.72 -0.56 55.33
N ASN A 190 13.01 -0.05 56.33
CA ASN A 190 13.61 0.65 57.46
C ASN A 190 14.08 -0.37 58.50
N GLU A 191 15.35 -0.30 58.87
CA GLU A 191 15.79 -0.98 60.07
C GLU A 191 15.14 -0.37 61.30
N THR A 192 14.77 -1.22 62.26
CA THR A 192 14.08 -0.87 63.52
C THR A 192 14.79 0.17 64.40
N ASN A 193 15.98 0.65 64.02
CA ASN A 193 16.83 1.52 64.85
C ASN A 193 17.18 2.90 64.23
N GLY A 194 16.47 3.35 63.19
CA GLY A 194 16.59 4.74 62.71
C GLY A 194 17.88 5.04 61.92
N THR A 195 18.57 4.01 61.43
CA THR A 195 19.72 4.16 60.53
C THR A 195 19.29 3.82 59.10
N ILE A 196 19.69 4.69 58.17
CA ILE A 196 19.59 4.69 56.69
C ILE A 196 18.80 3.52 56.07
N PRO A 197 17.74 3.78 55.25
CA PRO A 197 17.00 2.73 54.56
C PRO A 197 17.94 1.85 53.74
N TYR A 198 17.89 0.54 53.98
CA TYR A 198 18.65 -0.44 53.21
C TYR A 198 17.85 -0.83 51.95
N LEU A 199 18.57 -1.00 50.85
CA LEU A 199 18.02 -1.45 49.57
C LEU A 199 17.78 -2.97 49.69
N PHE A 200 16.51 -3.37 49.80
CA PHE A 200 16.15 -4.78 50.01
C PHE A 200 16.36 -5.61 48.73
N ASP A 201 16.12 -4.99 47.58
CA ASP A 201 16.27 -5.55 46.24
C ASP A 201 16.69 -4.41 45.31
N ASP A 202 17.69 -4.62 44.45
CA ASP A 202 18.16 -3.65 43.45
C ASP A 202 17.07 -3.35 42.40
N GLY A 203 16.00 -4.14 42.40
CA GLY A 203 14.77 -3.89 41.69
C GLY A 203 14.41 -5.09 40.84
N PHE A 204 13.19 -5.59 40.98
CA PHE A 204 12.69 -6.64 40.13
C PHE A 204 12.12 -6.03 38.84
N GLY A 205 12.49 -6.63 37.71
CA GLY A 205 12.00 -6.26 36.39
C GLY A 205 10.61 -6.87 36.17
N MET A 206 9.68 -6.05 35.75
CA MET A 206 8.36 -6.47 35.30
C MET A 206 8.17 -6.05 33.86
N LEU A 207 7.89 -7.00 32.98
CA LEU A 207 7.53 -6.69 31.59
C LEU A 207 6.01 -6.59 31.48
N THR A 208 5.52 -5.46 30.99
CA THR A 208 4.13 -5.30 30.55
C THR A 208 4.08 -4.83 29.12
N GLY A 209 3.09 -5.28 28.36
CA GLY A 209 2.83 -4.71 27.05
C GLY A 209 1.94 -3.46 27.13
N VAL A 210 2.25 -2.47 26.31
CA VAL A 210 1.37 -1.34 25.97
C VAL A 210 0.93 -1.55 24.54
N ASP A 211 -0.37 -1.71 24.31
CA ASP A 211 -0.94 -1.96 22.98
C ASP A 211 -1.60 -0.70 22.41
N GLY A 212 -0.80 0.32 22.10
CA GLY A 212 -1.34 1.63 21.69
C GLY A 212 -1.89 1.70 20.26
N LEU A 213 -1.70 0.66 19.44
CA LEU A 213 -2.01 0.67 18.02
C LEU A 213 -3.01 -0.43 17.68
N PRO A 214 -3.96 -0.19 16.76
CA PRO A 214 -4.77 -1.28 16.25
C PRO A 214 -3.91 -2.23 15.37
N PRO A 215 -4.40 -3.46 15.11
CA PRO A 215 -3.69 -4.42 14.28
C PRO A 215 -3.39 -3.87 12.88
N ARG A 216 -2.15 -3.99 12.42
CA ARG A 216 -1.72 -3.43 11.13
C ARG A 216 -1.55 -4.52 10.09
N VAL A 217 -1.95 -4.27 8.84
CA VAL A 217 -1.64 -5.17 7.73
C VAL A 217 -0.43 -4.65 6.97
N THR A 218 0.59 -5.49 6.86
CA THR A 218 1.83 -5.18 6.18
C THR A 218 1.90 -5.79 4.79
N LEU A 219 1.21 -6.90 4.56
CA LEU A 219 1.19 -7.60 3.28
C LEU A 219 -0.15 -8.27 3.04
N HIS A 220 -0.59 -8.24 1.80
CA HIS A 220 -1.79 -8.90 1.35
C HIS A 220 -1.54 -9.47 -0.05
N ASN A 221 -1.68 -10.78 -0.19
CA ASN A 221 -1.52 -11.44 -1.48
C ASN A 221 -2.73 -12.31 -1.79
N VAL A 222 -3.14 -12.32 -3.06
CA VAL A 222 -4.08 -13.32 -3.57
C VAL A 222 -3.45 -14.06 -4.72
N THR A 223 -3.60 -15.39 -4.73
CA THR A 223 -3.13 -16.23 -5.81
C THR A 223 -4.14 -17.30 -6.19
N ASP A 224 -4.26 -17.57 -7.50
CA ASP A 224 -4.97 -18.72 -8.08
C ASP A 224 -4.03 -19.93 -8.34
N GLY A 225 -2.76 -19.82 -7.89
CA GLY A 225 -1.68 -20.78 -8.15
C GLY A 225 -0.87 -20.52 -9.42
N VAL A 226 -1.32 -19.62 -10.29
CA VAL A 226 -0.62 -19.20 -11.53
C VAL A 226 -0.25 -17.72 -11.42
N ASN A 227 -1.22 -16.87 -11.12
CA ASN A 227 -1.07 -15.46 -10.89
C ASN A 227 -1.01 -15.18 -9.39
N THR A 228 -0.11 -14.29 -8.98
CA THR A 228 -0.08 -13.75 -7.62
C THR A 228 -0.17 -12.24 -7.70
N ARG A 229 -1.09 -11.67 -6.93
CA ARG A 229 -1.29 -10.22 -6.84
C ARG A 229 -1.00 -9.78 -5.42
N THR A 230 -0.08 -8.84 -5.27
CA THR A 230 0.44 -8.37 -3.97
C THR A 230 0.03 -6.94 -3.65
N THR A 231 -0.72 -6.29 -4.54
CA THR A 231 -1.09 -4.89 -4.38
C THR A 231 -2.40 -4.76 -3.61
N LEU A 232 -2.46 -3.82 -2.67
CA LEU A 232 -3.70 -3.42 -1.96
C LEU A 232 -4.62 -2.57 -2.86
N THR A 233 -4.59 -2.79 -4.18
CA THR A 233 -5.46 -2.06 -5.12
C THR A 233 -6.85 -2.68 -5.16
N SER A 234 -7.85 -1.87 -5.50
CA SER A 234 -9.26 -2.23 -5.28
C SER A 234 -9.78 -3.35 -6.17
N THR A 235 -9.19 -3.60 -7.35
CA THR A 235 -9.66 -4.61 -8.30
C THR A 235 -8.51 -5.42 -8.88
N GLN A 236 -8.56 -6.74 -8.69
CA GLN A 236 -7.58 -7.69 -9.23
C GLN A 236 -8.27 -8.74 -10.10
N TYR A 237 -7.61 -9.20 -11.16
CA TYR A 237 -8.12 -10.28 -12.02
C TYR A 237 -7.32 -11.56 -11.77
N LEU A 238 -8.02 -12.69 -11.68
CA LEU A 238 -7.46 -14.02 -11.48
C LEU A 238 -8.13 -15.04 -12.41
N ILE A 239 -7.38 -16.08 -12.79
CA ILE A 239 -7.87 -17.18 -13.61
C ILE A 239 -8.86 -18.00 -12.81
N TYR A 240 -10.02 -18.25 -13.42
CA TYR A 240 -10.89 -19.34 -13.00
C TYR A 240 -10.67 -20.58 -13.86
N ASP A 241 -10.06 -21.61 -13.28
CA ASP A 241 -9.87 -22.91 -13.92
C ASP A 241 -11.12 -23.79 -13.68
N SER A 242 -12.07 -23.74 -14.62
CA SER A 242 -13.28 -24.58 -14.55
C SER A 242 -12.97 -26.08 -14.65
N SER A 243 -11.79 -26.46 -15.17
CA SER A 243 -11.39 -27.86 -15.31
C SER A 243 -10.88 -28.48 -14.01
N ASN A 244 -10.49 -27.64 -13.05
CA ASN A 244 -10.01 -28.07 -11.74
C ASN A 244 -10.85 -27.43 -10.61
N PRO A 245 -11.93 -28.09 -10.17
CA PRO A 245 -12.77 -27.58 -9.08
C PRO A 245 -12.06 -27.53 -7.71
N ILE A 246 -10.85 -28.09 -7.60
CA ILE A 246 -10.03 -28.06 -6.38
C ILE A 246 -9.10 -26.84 -6.37
N LYS A 247 -8.76 -26.26 -7.54
CA LYS A 247 -8.00 -25.01 -7.64
C LYS A 247 -8.89 -23.83 -7.26
N GLY A 248 -8.92 -23.55 -5.97
CA GLY A 248 -9.47 -22.33 -5.41
C GLY A 248 -8.50 -21.14 -5.52
N ILE A 249 -8.85 -20.05 -4.84
CA ILE A 249 -7.92 -18.95 -4.59
C ILE A 249 -7.35 -19.08 -3.17
N ASN A 250 -6.08 -18.74 -3.01
CA ASN A 250 -5.44 -18.59 -1.71
C ASN A 250 -5.22 -17.11 -1.44
N ILE A 251 -5.86 -16.62 -0.39
CA ILE A 251 -5.75 -15.26 0.09
C ILE A 251 -4.86 -15.29 1.33
N THR A 252 -3.76 -14.54 1.31
CA THR A 252 -2.85 -14.44 2.46
C THR A 252 -2.79 -13.02 2.98
N LEU A 253 -2.84 -12.88 4.30
CA LEU A 253 -2.73 -11.61 5.01
C LEU A 253 -1.58 -11.69 6.00
N THR A 254 -0.68 -10.73 6.00
CA THR A 254 0.28 -10.55 7.08
C THR A 254 -0.19 -9.41 7.96
N ALA A 255 -0.49 -9.71 9.22
CA ALA A 255 -0.82 -8.71 10.22
C ALA A 255 0.30 -8.60 11.26
N THR A 256 0.56 -7.39 11.75
CA THR A 256 1.50 -7.06 12.81
C THR A 256 0.79 -6.44 13.99
N ASP A 257 0.88 -7.11 15.12
CA ASP A 257 0.35 -6.71 16.42
C ASP A 257 0.87 -7.71 17.47
N TYR A 258 1.14 -7.29 18.70
CA TYR A 258 1.60 -8.19 19.78
C TYR A 258 0.48 -9.09 20.31
N ASN A 259 -0.77 -8.73 20.11
CA ASN A 259 -1.92 -9.33 20.75
C ASN A 259 -2.94 -9.89 19.76
N LEU A 260 -2.56 -10.22 18.52
CA LEU A 260 -3.46 -10.85 17.54
C LEU A 260 -4.22 -12.04 18.14
N ASP A 261 -5.55 -11.91 18.21
CA ASP A 261 -6.46 -12.98 18.64
C ASP A 261 -6.89 -13.82 17.43
N ARG A 262 -7.50 -13.17 16.44
CA ARG A 262 -8.02 -13.84 15.25
C ARG A 262 -8.14 -12.90 14.04
N VAL A 263 -8.11 -13.49 12.84
CA VAL A 263 -8.44 -12.80 11.59
C VAL A 263 -9.66 -13.47 10.97
N LEU A 264 -10.67 -12.67 10.64
CA LEU A 264 -11.84 -13.11 9.88
C LEU A 264 -11.72 -12.61 8.45
N LEU A 265 -11.93 -13.50 7.49
CA LEU A 265 -12.18 -13.16 6.10
C LEU A 265 -13.69 -13.10 5.88
N VAL A 266 -14.21 -11.93 5.53
CA VAL A 266 -15.62 -11.71 5.19
C VAL A 266 -15.70 -11.44 3.70
N TYR A 267 -16.50 -12.21 2.97
CA TYR A 267 -16.60 -12.08 1.53
C TYR A 267 -18.02 -12.18 1.00
N ASN A 268 -18.23 -11.62 -0.19
CA ASN A 268 -19.42 -11.75 -1.02
C ASN A 268 -19.01 -12.24 -2.41
N ASN A 269 -19.46 -13.44 -2.77
CA ASN A 269 -19.15 -14.11 -4.04
C ASN A 269 -20.23 -13.95 -5.11
N THR A 270 -21.27 -13.16 -4.87
CA THR A 270 -22.38 -12.94 -5.81
C THR A 270 -22.24 -11.67 -6.66
N GLY A 271 -21.13 -10.94 -6.52
CA GLY A 271 -20.92 -9.64 -7.16
C GLY A 271 -21.49 -8.43 -6.41
N GLY A 272 -22.19 -8.64 -5.29
CA GLY A 272 -22.69 -7.55 -4.45
C GLY A 272 -21.59 -6.86 -3.64
N SER A 273 -21.79 -5.59 -3.32
CA SER A 273 -20.91 -4.84 -2.40
C SER A 273 -21.01 -5.37 -0.97
N ILE A 274 -19.92 -5.27 -0.21
CA ILE A 274 -19.92 -5.56 1.23
C ILE A 274 -20.31 -4.28 2.00
N ASN A 275 -21.34 -4.36 2.85
CA ASN A 275 -21.72 -3.26 3.72
C ASN A 275 -20.84 -3.23 4.97
N LEU A 276 -19.76 -2.45 4.93
CA LEU A 276 -18.80 -2.34 6.04
C LEU A 276 -19.42 -1.72 7.30
N ALA A 277 -20.37 -0.80 7.17
CA ALA A 277 -21.03 -0.18 8.33
C ALA A 277 -21.84 -1.22 9.10
N HIS A 278 -22.59 -2.06 8.39
CA HIS A 278 -23.36 -3.15 8.99
C HIS A 278 -22.46 -4.22 9.62
N ILE A 279 -21.32 -4.54 8.98
CA ILE A 279 -20.32 -5.43 9.58
C ILE A 279 -19.80 -4.84 10.89
N ARG A 280 -19.45 -3.54 10.94
CA ARG A 280 -19.02 -2.89 12.18
C ARG A 280 -20.08 -2.99 13.28
N GLU A 281 -21.34 -2.74 12.94
CA GLU A 281 -22.47 -2.78 13.88
C GLU A 281 -22.71 -4.20 14.45
N ILE A 282 -22.72 -5.22 13.58
CA ILE A 282 -22.91 -6.63 13.98
C ILE A 282 -21.76 -7.10 14.85
N LEU A 283 -20.52 -6.77 14.48
CA LEU A 283 -19.36 -7.19 15.24
C LEU A 283 -19.35 -6.54 16.62
N HIS A 284 -19.67 -5.25 16.70
CA HIS A 284 -19.75 -4.54 17.98
C HIS A 284 -20.76 -5.17 18.94
N THR A 285 -21.92 -5.58 18.44
CA THR A 285 -23.01 -6.14 19.26
C THR A 285 -22.79 -7.60 19.68
N ASN A 286 -22.14 -8.42 18.85
CA ASN A 286 -21.97 -9.85 19.15
C ASN A 286 -20.75 -10.19 20.00
N ILE A 287 -19.67 -9.39 19.98
CA ILE A 287 -18.46 -9.70 20.75
C ILE A 287 -18.72 -9.64 22.26
N MET A 288 -19.69 -8.83 22.71
CA MET A 288 -20.04 -8.72 24.13
C MET A 288 -20.85 -9.91 24.67
N ASN A 289 -21.41 -10.76 23.79
CA ASN A 289 -22.27 -11.90 24.18
C ASN A 289 -21.70 -13.28 23.83
N ALA A 290 -20.49 -13.34 23.28
CA ALA A 290 -19.85 -14.58 22.85
C ALA A 290 -19.26 -15.38 24.02
N ASN A 291 -20.13 -15.97 24.85
CA ASN A 291 -19.76 -17.19 25.55
C ASN A 291 -19.42 -18.26 24.50
N THR A 292 -18.27 -18.90 24.68
CA THR A 292 -17.48 -19.73 23.75
C THR A 292 -18.15 -21.00 23.21
N SER A 293 -19.48 -21.13 23.28
CA SER A 293 -20.24 -22.31 22.84
C SER A 293 -21.22 -22.06 21.68
N ALA A 294 -21.26 -20.85 21.09
CA ALA A 294 -22.22 -20.51 20.04
C ALA A 294 -21.61 -19.87 18.78
N PHE A 295 -20.40 -20.27 18.39
CA PHE A 295 -19.93 -20.09 17.01
C PHE A 295 -19.88 -21.41 16.22
N ASP A 296 -20.48 -22.48 16.76
CA ASP A 296 -20.91 -23.61 15.94
C ASP A 296 -22.22 -23.22 15.22
N ASN A 297 -22.09 -22.83 13.94
CA ASN A 297 -23.18 -22.61 12.98
C ASN A 297 -24.16 -21.45 13.27
N VAL A 298 -23.67 -20.25 13.63
CA VAL A 298 -24.47 -19.03 13.40
C VAL A 298 -24.38 -18.65 11.92
N THR A 299 -25.41 -19.10 11.20
CA THR A 299 -25.77 -18.62 9.86
C THR A 299 -26.50 -17.28 10.06
N VAL A 300 -25.88 -16.16 9.71
CA VAL A 300 -26.65 -14.89 9.56
C VAL A 300 -26.99 -14.76 8.08
N MET A 301 -28.22 -15.12 7.73
CA MET A 301 -28.81 -14.98 6.39
C MET A 301 -29.84 -13.85 6.34
N GLU A 302 -30.14 -13.43 5.11
CA GLU A 302 -31.17 -12.49 4.61
C GLU A 302 -30.70 -11.02 4.54
N ASN A 303 -29.91 -10.59 3.54
CA ASN A 303 -30.17 -10.69 2.11
C ASN A 303 -28.82 -10.71 1.34
N SER A 304 -28.60 -11.70 0.47
CA SER A 304 -27.38 -11.98 -0.34
C SER A 304 -26.07 -12.30 0.41
N SER A 305 -25.90 -13.60 0.74
CA SER A 305 -24.64 -14.38 0.75
C SER A 305 -23.36 -13.72 1.31
N VAL A 306 -23.24 -13.70 2.64
CA VAL A 306 -21.94 -13.60 3.33
C VAL A 306 -21.62 -14.99 3.88
N ALA A 307 -20.52 -15.60 3.44
CA ALA A 307 -20.05 -16.87 3.96
C ALA A 307 -18.88 -16.63 4.93
N PHE A 308 -18.94 -17.26 6.11
CA PHE A 308 -17.99 -17.05 7.20
C PHE A 308 -16.70 -17.86 6.99
N GLY A 309 -15.56 -17.24 7.30
CA GLY A 309 -14.21 -17.74 7.05
C GLY A 309 -13.72 -18.83 8.01
N LEU A 310 -12.63 -19.47 7.59
CA LEU A 310 -11.82 -20.39 8.40
C LEU A 310 -11.20 -19.63 9.58
N GLN A 311 -11.33 -20.16 10.79
CA GLN A 311 -10.67 -19.65 11.99
C GLN A 311 -9.25 -20.24 12.07
N SER A 312 -8.22 -19.41 11.92
CA SER A 312 -6.88 -19.75 12.41
C SER A 312 -6.75 -19.22 13.84
N ASN A 313 -7.02 -20.07 14.82
CA ASN A 313 -6.74 -19.71 16.21
C ASN A 313 -5.24 -19.73 16.44
N ILE A 314 -4.68 -18.61 16.90
CA ILE A 314 -3.39 -18.62 17.57
C ILE A 314 -3.69 -19.04 19.02
N THR A 315 -3.77 -20.35 19.28
CA THR A 315 -4.04 -20.85 20.65
C THR A 315 -2.85 -20.70 21.60
N SER A 316 -1.73 -20.17 21.14
CA SER A 316 -0.58 -19.85 21.99
C SER A 316 0.28 -18.82 21.29
N MET A 317 0.45 -17.64 21.89
CA MET A 317 1.69 -16.90 21.68
C MET A 317 2.83 -17.90 21.91
N PRO A 318 3.86 -17.97 21.04
CA PRO A 318 5.05 -18.73 21.36
C PRO A 318 5.49 -18.33 22.76
N SER A 319 5.58 -19.28 23.69
CA SER A 319 6.20 -19.00 24.97
C SER A 319 7.64 -18.57 24.66
N HIS A 320 7.92 -17.27 24.73
CA HIS A 320 9.24 -16.71 24.43
C HIS A 320 10.18 -17.06 25.61
N SER A 321 10.55 -18.33 25.72
CA SER A 321 11.38 -18.87 26.80
C SER A 321 12.88 -18.67 26.55
N GLY A 322 13.28 -17.54 25.96
CA GLY A 322 14.66 -17.35 25.51
C GLY A 322 15.08 -15.90 25.30
N GLY A 323 15.45 -15.22 26.38
CA GLY A 323 16.61 -14.30 26.44
C GLY A 323 16.52 -12.90 25.84
N ASP A 324 15.62 -12.60 24.89
CA ASP A 324 15.58 -11.25 24.29
C ASP A 324 14.14 -10.75 24.12
N LEU A 325 13.55 -10.33 25.26
CA LEU A 325 12.20 -9.77 25.34
C LEU A 325 12.13 -8.28 24.95
N ARG A 326 13.19 -7.74 24.36
CA ARG A 326 13.27 -6.36 23.85
C ARG A 326 12.93 -6.31 22.36
N LEU A 327 11.81 -6.91 21.97
CA LEU A 327 11.32 -6.74 20.61
C LEU A 327 10.82 -5.31 20.46
N SER A 328 11.58 -4.48 19.74
CA SER A 328 11.19 -3.13 19.36
C SER A 328 10.07 -3.10 18.31
N GLU A 329 9.67 -4.26 17.79
CA GLU A 329 8.67 -4.40 16.73
C GLU A 329 7.68 -5.53 17.06
N ALA A 330 6.40 -5.28 16.79
CA ALA A 330 5.35 -6.28 16.93
C ALA A 330 5.56 -7.46 15.96
N PRO A 331 5.30 -8.71 16.41
CA PRO A 331 5.48 -9.89 15.56
C PRO A 331 4.56 -9.84 14.34
N SER A 332 5.08 -10.30 13.19
CA SER A 332 4.32 -10.44 11.95
C SER A 332 3.77 -11.86 11.84
N THR A 333 2.45 -12.00 11.73
CA THR A 333 1.79 -13.30 11.56
C THR A 333 1.11 -13.38 10.20
N VAL A 334 1.33 -14.50 9.49
CA VAL A 334 0.76 -14.77 8.17
C VAL A 334 -0.46 -15.67 8.29
N PHE A 335 -1.61 -15.15 7.89
CA PHE A 335 -2.89 -15.83 7.79
C PHE A 335 -3.11 -16.30 6.36
N ARG A 336 -3.63 -17.52 6.18
CA ARG A 336 -3.88 -18.12 4.85
C ARG A 336 -5.31 -18.63 4.77
N PHE A 337 -6.06 -18.15 3.78
CA PHE A 337 -7.44 -18.51 3.50
C PHE A 337 -7.53 -19.19 2.14
N ASN A 338 -7.83 -20.48 2.14
CA ASN A 338 -8.05 -21.24 0.92
C ASN A 338 -9.55 -21.25 0.59
N ILE A 339 -9.96 -20.48 -0.41
CA ILE A 339 -11.35 -20.42 -0.88
C ILE A 339 -11.51 -21.39 -2.05
N SER A 340 -12.29 -22.45 -1.88
CA SER A 340 -12.51 -23.46 -2.92
C SER A 340 -13.13 -22.86 -4.18
N ASN A 341 -12.93 -23.55 -5.31
CA ASN A 341 -13.53 -23.13 -6.57
C ASN A 341 -15.07 -23.20 -6.54
N SER A 342 -15.66 -24.02 -5.67
CA SER A 342 -17.12 -24.04 -5.49
C SER A 342 -17.65 -22.73 -4.91
N THR A 343 -16.95 -22.20 -3.91
CA THR A 343 -17.27 -20.95 -3.22
C THR A 343 -16.88 -19.73 -4.03
N TRP A 344 -15.70 -19.76 -4.65
CA TRP A 344 -15.24 -18.70 -5.56
C TRP A 344 -16.10 -18.62 -6.82
N GLY A 345 -16.69 -19.74 -7.27
CA GLY A 345 -16.75 -20.04 -8.70
C GLY A 345 -18.03 -20.65 -9.29
N THR A 346 -18.74 -21.54 -8.59
CA THR A 346 -19.69 -22.42 -9.31
C THR A 346 -20.89 -21.65 -9.85
N GLY A 347 -21.03 -21.59 -11.18
CA GLY A 347 -22.17 -21.01 -11.89
C GLY A 347 -22.13 -19.50 -12.11
N ALA A 348 -21.14 -18.76 -11.59
CA ALA A 348 -21.05 -17.32 -11.85
C ALA A 348 -20.47 -17.01 -13.23
N ALA A 349 -20.93 -15.91 -13.82
CA ALA A 349 -20.53 -15.48 -15.15
C ALA A 349 -19.11 -14.89 -15.16
N ASP A 350 -18.55 -14.80 -16.36
CA ASP A 350 -17.35 -13.99 -16.62
C ASP A 350 -17.53 -12.55 -16.11
N GLY A 351 -16.51 -11.98 -15.49
CA GLY A 351 -16.57 -10.64 -14.90
C GLY A 351 -17.29 -10.55 -13.55
N THR A 352 -17.79 -11.67 -13.00
CA THR A 352 -18.39 -11.64 -11.66
C THR A 352 -17.35 -11.22 -10.62
N GLN A 353 -17.73 -10.26 -9.78
CA GLN A 353 -16.90 -9.76 -8.69
C GLN A 353 -17.02 -10.65 -7.44
N PHE A 354 -15.90 -10.86 -6.79
CA PHE A 354 -15.79 -11.44 -5.46
C PHE A 354 -15.20 -10.36 -4.56
N ASN A 355 -16.05 -9.81 -3.72
CA ASN A 355 -15.67 -8.75 -2.80
C ASN A 355 -15.28 -9.38 -1.47
N TYR A 356 -14.24 -8.89 -0.80
CA TYR A 356 -13.85 -9.37 0.52
C TYR A 356 -13.16 -8.29 1.35
N VAL A 357 -13.18 -8.49 2.66
CA VAL A 357 -12.47 -7.68 3.65
C VAL A 357 -11.92 -8.58 4.76
N PHE A 358 -10.88 -8.09 5.42
CA PHE A 358 -10.39 -8.70 6.65
C PHE A 358 -10.90 -7.93 7.85
N VAL A 359 -11.24 -8.67 8.90
CA VAL A 359 -11.48 -8.14 10.22
C VAL A 359 -10.44 -8.77 11.12
N VAL A 360 -9.49 -7.96 11.59
CA VAL A 360 -8.42 -8.42 12.48
C VAL A 360 -8.78 -8.00 13.89
N TYR A 361 -8.70 -8.97 14.80
CA TYR A 361 -8.91 -8.78 16.22
C TYR A 361 -7.61 -8.98 16.96
N ASP A 362 -7.38 -8.13 17.94
CA ASP A 362 -6.51 -8.42 19.06
C ASP A 362 -7.30 -8.98 20.27
N LEU A 363 -6.57 -9.43 21.29
CA LEU A 363 -7.10 -9.96 22.56
C LEU A 363 -7.85 -8.90 23.38
N TYR A 364 -7.63 -7.61 23.12
CA TYR A 364 -8.22 -6.49 23.84
C TYR A 364 -9.41 -5.87 23.12
N ASN A 365 -9.88 -6.58 22.09
CA ASN A 365 -11.05 -6.27 21.31
C ASN A 365 -10.92 -4.92 20.58
N HIS A 366 -9.73 -4.59 20.08
CA HIS A 366 -9.62 -3.79 18.87
C HIS A 366 -9.90 -4.69 17.69
N SER A 367 -11.11 -4.55 17.16
CA SER A 367 -11.41 -4.98 15.82
C SER A 367 -11.05 -3.86 14.86
N GLU A 368 -10.13 -4.09 13.93
CA GLU A 368 -9.95 -3.23 12.77
C GLU A 368 -10.45 -3.95 11.51
N ILE A 369 -11.27 -3.24 10.73
CA ILE A 369 -11.61 -3.69 9.38
C ILE A 369 -10.51 -3.16 8.47
N ILE A 370 -9.65 -4.06 8.01
CA ILE A 370 -8.42 -3.65 7.34
C ILE A 370 -8.63 -3.62 5.83
N ASN A 371 -8.77 -2.39 5.33
CA ASN A 371 -8.48 -2.00 3.94
C ASN A 371 -7.89 -0.57 3.86
N ASN A 372 -7.61 0.11 4.98
CA ASN A 372 -7.14 1.52 5.08
C ASN A 372 -7.96 2.59 4.30
N SER A 373 -8.92 2.17 3.46
CA SER A 373 -9.61 2.95 2.44
C SER A 373 -11.13 2.89 2.59
N ASN A 374 -11.64 2.20 3.62
CA ASN A 374 -13.07 1.87 3.77
C ASN A 374 -13.69 1.22 2.51
N ALA A 375 -12.90 0.55 1.68
CA ALA A 375 -13.38 -0.21 0.53
C ALA A 375 -13.37 -1.72 0.81
N ALA A 376 -13.97 -2.51 -0.06
CA ALA A 376 -13.71 -3.95 -0.14
C ALA A 376 -12.58 -4.21 -1.16
N PHE A 377 -11.82 -5.27 -0.96
CA PHE A 377 -10.98 -5.81 -2.02
C PHE A 377 -11.88 -6.52 -3.03
N THR A 378 -11.66 -6.28 -4.32
CA THR A 378 -12.44 -6.89 -5.39
C THR A 378 -11.53 -7.82 -6.19
N LEU A 379 -11.94 -9.08 -6.33
CA LEU A 379 -11.39 -9.97 -7.35
C LEU A 379 -12.43 -10.10 -8.45
N VAL A 380 -12.04 -9.86 -9.69
CA VAL A 380 -12.89 -10.07 -10.85
C VAL A 380 -12.50 -11.39 -11.48
N ARG A 381 -13.50 -12.24 -11.69
CA ARG A 381 -13.30 -13.51 -12.34
C ARG A 381 -13.12 -13.34 -13.84
N ASP A 382 -12.10 -14.00 -14.35
CA ASP A 382 -11.95 -14.19 -15.78
C ASP A 382 -12.07 -15.69 -16.14
N THR A 383 -13.05 -16.00 -16.97
CA THR A 383 -13.40 -17.34 -17.48
C THR A 383 -13.24 -17.47 -18.99
N LYS A 384 -13.16 -16.37 -19.73
CA LYS A 384 -13.10 -16.38 -21.20
C LYS A 384 -11.66 -16.32 -21.70
N LEU A 385 -11.47 -16.63 -22.98
CA LEU A 385 -10.23 -16.29 -23.68
C LEU A 385 -10.40 -14.88 -24.25
N PRO A 386 -9.31 -14.10 -24.42
CA PRO A 386 -9.40 -12.80 -25.06
C PRO A 386 -9.97 -12.94 -26.47
N SER A 387 -10.85 -12.02 -26.86
CA SER A 387 -11.30 -11.89 -28.24
C SER A 387 -10.17 -11.32 -29.10
N ILE A 388 -10.04 -11.79 -30.34
CA ILE A 388 -9.06 -11.28 -31.29
C ILE A 388 -9.76 -10.46 -32.36
N VAL A 389 -9.22 -9.29 -32.65
CA VAL A 389 -9.56 -8.46 -33.81
C VAL A 389 -8.32 -8.41 -34.70
N PHE A 390 -8.28 -9.29 -35.71
CA PHE A 390 -7.15 -9.38 -36.64
C PHE A 390 -7.48 -8.75 -37.99
N THR A 391 -7.06 -7.49 -38.17
CA THR A 391 -7.33 -6.72 -39.40
C THR A 391 -6.29 -7.04 -40.46
N LYS A 392 -6.76 -7.64 -41.56
CA LYS A 392 -5.94 -8.10 -42.70
C LYS A 392 -6.01 -7.05 -43.82
N PRO A 393 -4.91 -6.83 -44.58
CA PRO A 393 -4.95 -5.96 -45.75
C PRO A 393 -5.83 -6.58 -46.84
N SER A 394 -6.37 -5.75 -47.74
CA SER A 394 -7.13 -6.22 -48.90
C SER A 394 -6.27 -7.01 -49.88
N ASP A 395 -5.00 -6.62 -50.01
CA ASP A 395 -4.04 -7.26 -50.89
C ASP A 395 -3.24 -8.33 -50.13
N THR A 396 -3.52 -9.59 -50.43
CA THR A 396 -2.80 -10.74 -49.87
C THR A 396 -1.66 -11.24 -50.77
N SER A 397 -1.27 -10.44 -51.76
CA SER A 397 -0.14 -10.74 -52.65
C SER A 397 0.69 -9.48 -52.88
N ILE A 398 1.99 -9.59 -52.61
CA ILE A 398 2.94 -8.49 -52.77
C ILE A 398 4.20 -8.99 -53.52
N ASN A 399 4.99 -8.07 -54.04
CA ASN A 399 6.33 -8.41 -54.50
C ASN A 399 7.33 -8.42 -53.34
N VAL A 400 8.44 -9.13 -53.51
CA VAL A 400 9.56 -9.11 -52.53
C VAL A 400 9.94 -7.67 -52.18
N PHE A 401 10.21 -7.42 -50.90
CA PHE A 401 10.56 -6.11 -50.31
C PHE A 401 9.42 -5.08 -50.24
N ARG A 402 8.22 -5.38 -50.73
CA ARG A 402 7.09 -4.46 -50.58
C ARG A 402 6.52 -4.51 -49.16
N PRO A 403 6.11 -3.35 -48.61
CA PRO A 403 5.52 -3.32 -47.29
C PRO A 403 4.15 -3.99 -47.27
N ILE A 404 3.80 -4.63 -46.16
CA ILE A 404 2.46 -5.12 -45.87
C ILE A 404 2.08 -4.77 -44.43
N LYS A 405 0.81 -4.40 -44.23
CA LYS A 405 0.30 -3.86 -42.97
C LYS A 405 -0.74 -4.78 -42.35
N TYR A 406 -0.63 -5.00 -41.06
CA TYR A 406 -1.58 -5.78 -40.26
C TYR A 406 -1.83 -5.09 -38.93
N THR A 407 -3.04 -5.19 -38.40
CA THR A 407 -3.34 -4.74 -37.04
C THR A 407 -3.79 -5.94 -36.22
N CYS A 408 -3.12 -6.16 -35.09
CA CYS A 408 -3.46 -7.19 -34.11
C CYS A 408 -4.00 -6.50 -32.87
N ASP A 409 -5.25 -6.79 -32.52
CA ASP A 409 -5.91 -6.20 -31.36
C ASP A 409 -6.83 -7.23 -30.71
N GLY A 410 -7.45 -6.87 -29.60
CA GLY A 410 -8.41 -7.71 -28.93
C GLY A 410 -9.24 -7.01 -27.88
N SER A 411 -9.95 -7.81 -27.10
CA SER A 411 -10.63 -7.33 -25.90
C SER A 411 -10.80 -8.48 -24.93
N ASP A 412 -10.77 -8.18 -23.64
CA ASP A 412 -11.03 -9.15 -22.59
C ASP A 412 -11.57 -8.45 -21.34
N THR A 413 -12.32 -9.18 -20.51
CA THR A 413 -12.84 -8.69 -19.23
C THR A 413 -11.74 -8.27 -18.27
N SER A 414 -10.59 -8.96 -18.27
CA SER A 414 -9.41 -8.60 -17.47
C SER A 414 -8.53 -7.53 -18.10
N GLY A 415 -8.87 -7.06 -19.30
CA GLY A 415 -8.02 -6.22 -20.12
C GLY A 415 -6.87 -7.01 -20.76
N LEU A 416 -6.19 -6.39 -21.72
CA LEU A 416 -5.11 -7.03 -22.46
C LEU A 416 -3.77 -6.83 -21.75
N ALA A 417 -2.97 -7.89 -21.65
CA ALA A 417 -1.56 -7.79 -21.24
C ALA A 417 -0.66 -7.55 -22.45
N SER A 418 -0.92 -8.21 -23.59
CA SER A 418 -0.10 -8.05 -24.78
C SER A 418 -0.82 -8.46 -26.06
N CYS A 419 -0.40 -7.87 -27.19
CA CYS A 419 -0.73 -8.31 -28.54
C CYS A 419 0.58 -8.46 -29.30
N VAL A 420 0.77 -9.63 -29.90
CA VAL A 420 2.00 -10.03 -30.58
C VAL A 420 1.65 -10.48 -31.99
N THR A 421 2.25 -9.84 -32.99
CA THR A 421 2.12 -10.24 -34.39
C THR A 421 3.41 -10.92 -34.84
N THR A 422 3.32 -12.19 -35.21
CA THR A 422 4.46 -12.99 -35.67
C THR A 422 4.30 -13.32 -37.14
N ILE A 423 5.24 -12.90 -37.98
CA ILE A 423 5.37 -13.38 -39.36
C ILE A 423 6.34 -14.56 -39.39
N THR A 424 5.93 -15.67 -39.98
CA THR A 424 6.76 -16.82 -40.33
C THR A 424 6.99 -16.83 -41.84
N LYS A 425 8.27 -16.71 -42.24
CA LYS A 425 8.71 -16.72 -43.62
C LYS A 425 8.64 -18.12 -44.24
N PRO A 426 8.72 -18.25 -45.58
CA PRO A 426 8.87 -19.55 -46.24
C PRO A 426 10.06 -20.37 -45.73
N SER A 427 11.17 -19.71 -45.38
CA SER A 427 12.33 -20.33 -44.72
C SER A 427 12.09 -20.81 -43.28
N SER A 428 10.88 -20.62 -42.73
CA SER A 428 10.53 -20.85 -41.31
C SER A 428 11.19 -19.90 -40.31
N THR A 429 11.94 -18.89 -40.76
CA THR A 429 12.39 -17.81 -39.89
C THR A 429 11.21 -16.92 -39.49
N THR A 430 11.27 -16.32 -38.29
CA THR A 430 10.16 -15.53 -37.76
C THR A 430 10.56 -14.10 -37.45
N VAL A 431 9.65 -13.15 -37.69
CA VAL A 431 9.74 -11.75 -37.27
C VAL A 431 8.59 -11.47 -36.32
N VAL A 432 8.86 -10.82 -35.19
CA VAL A 432 7.87 -10.56 -34.13
C VAL A 432 7.74 -9.05 -33.93
N LYS A 433 6.51 -8.54 -33.90
CA LYS A 433 6.18 -7.16 -33.52
C LYS A 433 5.13 -7.16 -32.41
N THR A 434 5.17 -6.16 -31.54
CA THR A 434 4.29 -6.03 -30.37
C THR A 434 3.49 -4.73 -30.43
N GLY A 435 2.29 -4.75 -29.85
CA GLY A 435 1.39 -3.60 -29.75
C GLY A 435 -0.05 -3.97 -30.08
N CYS A 436 -0.98 -3.62 -29.18
CA CYS A 436 -2.42 -3.83 -29.37
C CYS A 436 -3.02 -2.64 -30.12
N GLY A 437 -3.84 -2.91 -31.13
CA GLY A 437 -4.55 -1.87 -31.89
C GLY A 437 -3.64 -1.01 -32.79
N THR A 438 -2.33 -1.23 -32.76
CA THR A 438 -1.36 -0.52 -33.59
C THR A 438 -1.16 -1.21 -34.93
N GLU A 439 -1.14 -0.42 -36.00
CA GLU A 439 -0.86 -0.93 -37.34
C GLU A 439 0.62 -1.29 -37.46
N GLN A 440 0.90 -2.58 -37.61
CA GLN A 440 2.22 -3.14 -37.77
C GLN A 440 2.57 -3.21 -39.27
N THR A 441 3.57 -2.44 -39.68
CA THR A 441 4.08 -2.47 -41.07
C THR A 441 5.30 -3.38 -41.15
N PHE A 442 5.26 -4.42 -41.97
CA PHE A 442 6.38 -5.32 -42.24
C PHE A 442 7.05 -4.93 -43.55
N THR A 443 8.37 -4.71 -43.54
CA THR A 443 9.10 -4.07 -44.65
C THR A 443 10.40 -4.79 -44.98
N LEU A 444 10.92 -4.58 -46.20
CA LEU A 444 12.27 -4.97 -46.61
C LEU A 444 12.60 -6.44 -46.24
N ASP A 445 13.45 -6.62 -45.24
CA ASP A 445 13.91 -7.91 -44.75
C ASP A 445 12.79 -8.79 -44.20
N ASP A 446 11.67 -8.22 -43.76
CA ASP A 446 10.52 -9.01 -43.30
C ASP A 446 9.86 -9.79 -44.45
N THR A 447 9.99 -9.31 -45.68
CA THR A 447 9.31 -9.80 -46.90
C THR A 447 10.29 -10.11 -48.03
N ASN A 448 11.52 -10.48 -47.69
CA ASN A 448 12.64 -10.65 -48.63
C ASN A 448 12.73 -12.02 -49.33
N GLU A 449 11.79 -12.93 -49.09
CA GLU A 449 11.75 -14.26 -49.71
C GLU A 449 10.49 -14.39 -50.56
N ALA A 450 10.59 -15.05 -51.70
CA ALA A 450 9.39 -15.42 -52.46
C ALA A 450 8.75 -16.68 -51.83
N GLY A 451 7.42 -16.70 -51.71
CA GLY A 451 6.69 -17.84 -51.18
C GLY A 451 5.48 -17.42 -50.33
N THR A 452 4.91 -18.39 -49.61
CA THR A 452 3.78 -18.15 -48.72
C THR A 452 4.28 -17.84 -47.31
N TYR A 453 3.87 -16.69 -46.79
CA TYR A 453 4.11 -16.28 -45.42
C TYR A 453 2.88 -16.63 -44.57
N ILE A 454 3.13 -17.00 -43.32
CA ILE A 454 2.09 -17.18 -42.31
C ILE A 454 2.24 -16.03 -41.32
N ILE A 455 1.17 -15.29 -41.07
CA ILE A 455 1.14 -14.27 -40.03
C ILE A 455 0.18 -14.68 -38.93
N THR A 456 0.61 -14.56 -37.69
CA THR A 456 -0.15 -14.95 -36.51
C THR A 456 -0.31 -13.75 -35.59
N CYS A 457 -1.54 -13.38 -35.30
CA CYS A 457 -1.89 -12.45 -34.23
C CYS A 457 -2.17 -13.25 -32.97
N LYS A 458 -1.41 -13.02 -31.90
CA LYS A 458 -1.61 -13.62 -30.58
C LYS A 458 -1.94 -12.52 -29.58
N VAL A 459 -3.08 -12.65 -28.90
CA VAL A 459 -3.53 -11.74 -27.86
C VAL A 459 -3.48 -12.47 -26.53
N ALA A 460 -2.90 -11.87 -25.51
CA ALA A 460 -2.92 -12.37 -24.14
C ALA A 460 -3.57 -11.35 -23.20
N ASP A 461 -4.39 -11.83 -22.28
CA ASP A 461 -5.06 -11.03 -21.25
C ASP A 461 -4.21 -10.86 -19.99
N ASN A 462 -4.68 -10.06 -19.03
CA ASN A 462 -3.97 -9.79 -17.78
C ASN A 462 -3.96 -10.97 -16.80
N VAL A 463 -4.75 -12.02 -17.05
CA VAL A 463 -4.73 -13.24 -16.24
C VAL A 463 -3.89 -14.35 -16.88
N GLY A 464 -3.27 -14.10 -18.03
CA GLY A 464 -2.35 -15.02 -18.68
C GLY A 464 -3.02 -16.07 -19.56
N LYS A 465 -4.28 -15.88 -19.95
CA LYS A 465 -4.84 -16.67 -21.05
C LYS A 465 -4.52 -15.98 -22.37
N ASP A 466 -4.45 -16.79 -23.41
CA ASP A 466 -4.15 -16.30 -24.74
C ASP A 466 -5.05 -16.93 -25.80
N ALA A 467 -5.22 -16.17 -26.88
CA ALA A 467 -5.87 -16.61 -28.09
C ALA A 467 -4.98 -16.25 -29.27
N SER A 468 -5.02 -17.05 -30.34
CA SER A 468 -4.30 -16.73 -31.58
C SER A 468 -5.16 -16.96 -32.82
N GLU A 469 -4.96 -16.11 -33.83
CA GLU A 469 -5.50 -16.25 -35.18
C GLU A 469 -4.38 -16.10 -36.19
N SER A 470 -4.37 -16.93 -37.25
CA SER A 470 -3.39 -16.84 -38.33
C SER A 470 -4.04 -16.51 -39.68
N ALA A 471 -3.27 -15.85 -40.53
CA ALA A 471 -3.57 -15.59 -41.93
C ALA A 471 -2.34 -15.91 -42.79
N THR A 472 -2.52 -15.94 -44.11
CA THR A 472 -1.41 -16.12 -45.05
C THR A 472 -1.43 -15.04 -46.13
N PHE A 473 -0.25 -14.71 -46.65
CA PHE A 473 -0.09 -13.87 -47.84
C PHE A 473 1.05 -14.42 -48.70
N ALA A 474 1.01 -14.13 -49.99
CA ALA A 474 1.99 -14.60 -50.96
C ALA A 474 2.94 -13.47 -51.37
N VAL A 475 4.23 -13.77 -51.40
CA VAL A 475 5.26 -12.87 -51.93
C VAL A 475 5.79 -13.46 -53.24
N SER A 476 5.62 -12.74 -54.34
CA SER A 476 6.17 -13.13 -55.64
C SER A 476 7.54 -12.48 -55.87
N SER A 477 8.51 -13.24 -56.36
CA SER A 477 9.69 -12.64 -56.97
C SER A 477 9.22 -11.85 -58.18
N SER A 478 9.58 -10.58 -58.27
CA SER A 478 9.35 -9.77 -59.46
C SER A 478 10.24 -10.32 -60.57
N GLY A 479 9.79 -11.41 -61.21
CA GLY A 479 10.42 -11.97 -62.38
C GLY A 479 10.37 -10.92 -63.46
N GLY A 480 11.47 -10.22 -63.66
CA GLY A 480 11.71 -9.40 -64.83
C GLY A 480 11.55 -10.29 -66.05
N SER A 481 10.36 -10.27 -66.64
CA SER A 481 10.15 -10.77 -67.99
C SER A 481 10.97 -9.85 -68.89
N SER A 482 12.10 -10.36 -69.35
CA SER A 482 13.02 -9.73 -70.29
C SER A 482 12.37 -9.62 -71.67
N GLY A 483 11.43 -8.68 -71.81
CA GLY A 483 10.84 -8.25 -73.07
C GLY A 483 11.61 -7.06 -73.65
N SER A 484 12.36 -7.33 -74.71
CA SER A 484 13.14 -6.38 -75.50
C SER A 484 12.27 -5.33 -76.24
N SER A 485 12.89 -4.16 -76.48
CA SER A 485 12.64 -3.17 -77.55
C SER A 485 11.80 -1.91 -77.25
N GLY A 486 12.36 -0.75 -77.64
CA GLY A 486 11.63 0.44 -78.11
C GLY A 486 11.65 1.66 -77.18
N GLY A 487 12.49 2.66 -77.49
CA GLY A 487 12.67 3.87 -76.68
C GLY A 487 11.61 4.96 -76.85
N SER A 488 11.60 5.90 -75.89
CA SER A 488 11.39 7.33 -76.13
C SER A 488 11.62 8.14 -74.86
N SER A 489 12.31 9.25 -75.07
CA SER A 489 12.48 10.41 -74.20
C SER A 489 11.16 10.94 -73.64
N GLY A 490 11.12 11.25 -72.34
CA GLY A 490 10.04 11.97 -71.70
C GLY A 490 10.40 12.40 -70.28
N SER A 491 10.62 13.70 -70.11
CA SER A 491 10.94 14.41 -68.87
C SER A 491 9.69 14.65 -68.01
N SER A 492 9.87 14.75 -66.68
CA SER A 492 8.98 15.24 -65.57
C SER A 492 8.92 14.17 -64.46
N GLY A 493 9.30 14.42 -63.20
CA GLY A 493 8.92 15.50 -62.29
C GLY A 493 8.43 14.81 -61.00
N GLY A 494 9.36 14.32 -60.17
CA GLY A 494 9.08 13.47 -59.01
C GLY A 494 8.78 14.29 -57.75
N SER A 495 7.58 14.09 -57.19
CA SER A 495 7.19 14.59 -55.87
C SER A 495 7.72 13.64 -54.79
N SER A 496 8.53 14.17 -53.88
CA SER A 496 9.21 13.44 -52.82
C SER A 496 8.34 13.45 -51.55
N GLY A 497 7.49 12.45 -51.40
CA GLY A 497 6.82 12.19 -50.12
C GLY A 497 7.87 11.74 -49.09
N GLY A 498 8.07 12.54 -48.04
CA GLY A 498 9.07 12.29 -47.00
C GLY A 498 8.85 10.95 -46.29
N THR A 499 9.60 9.94 -46.70
CA THR A 499 9.67 8.65 -46.00
C THR A 499 10.61 8.78 -44.81
N VAL A 500 10.18 8.34 -43.64
CA VAL A 500 11.04 8.20 -42.45
C VAL A 500 12.18 7.23 -42.79
N GLU A 501 13.41 7.69 -42.67
CA GLU A 501 14.58 6.81 -42.78
C GLU A 501 14.75 6.06 -41.47
N VAL A 502 14.66 4.72 -41.52
CA VAL A 502 14.82 3.84 -40.35
C VAL A 502 16.17 3.14 -40.45
N ILE A 503 17.03 3.38 -39.48
CA ILE A 503 18.36 2.79 -39.36
C ILE A 503 18.30 1.68 -38.31
N THR A 504 18.43 0.44 -38.76
CA THR A 504 18.31 -0.77 -37.92
C THR A 504 19.64 -1.33 -37.43
N GLU A 505 20.75 -0.72 -37.83
CA GLU A 505 22.08 -1.14 -37.39
C GLU A 505 22.30 -0.78 -35.92
N ALA A 506 22.73 -1.76 -35.12
CA ALA A 506 23.04 -1.53 -33.72
C ALA A 506 24.27 -0.62 -33.58
N VAL A 507 24.20 0.36 -32.69
CA VAL A 507 25.31 1.26 -32.36
C VAL A 507 25.83 0.86 -30.98
N GLY A 508 27.04 0.30 -30.95
CA GLY A 508 27.70 -0.18 -29.74
C GLY A 508 28.41 0.94 -28.95
N PRO A 509 28.89 0.62 -27.73
CA PRO A 509 29.68 1.56 -26.93
C PRO A 509 30.94 2.03 -27.68
N GLY A 510 31.13 3.34 -27.79
CA GLY A 510 32.26 3.95 -28.50
C GLY A 510 32.12 3.97 -30.03
N GLU A 511 31.02 3.47 -30.59
CA GLU A 511 30.72 3.57 -32.01
C GLU A 511 29.94 4.85 -32.33
N THR A 512 30.17 5.40 -33.51
CA THR A 512 29.40 6.55 -34.02
C THR A 512 28.71 6.17 -35.32
N LYS A 513 27.38 6.33 -35.37
CA LYS A 513 26.58 6.16 -36.59
C LYS A 513 26.20 7.52 -37.16
N ALA A 514 26.72 7.84 -38.34
CA ALA A 514 26.31 9.03 -39.09
C ALA A 514 25.01 8.76 -39.84
N VAL A 515 24.04 9.66 -39.70
CA VAL A 515 22.72 9.59 -40.36
C VAL A 515 22.50 10.70 -41.41
N GLY A 516 23.46 11.61 -41.56
CA GLY A 516 23.41 12.66 -42.57
C GLY A 516 22.45 13.81 -42.22
N ASP A 517 21.82 14.39 -43.24
CA ASP A 517 20.92 15.53 -43.08
C ASP A 517 19.60 15.09 -42.43
N LEU A 518 19.31 15.65 -41.27
CA LEU A 518 18.16 15.26 -40.46
C LEU A 518 16.89 15.90 -40.99
N VAL A 519 15.91 15.06 -41.37
CA VAL A 519 14.51 15.47 -41.57
C VAL A 519 13.65 14.78 -40.52
N LEU A 520 13.54 13.45 -40.62
CA LEU A 520 12.94 12.57 -39.63
C LEU A 520 13.63 11.20 -39.74
N THR A 521 14.43 10.85 -38.74
CA THR A 521 15.24 9.62 -38.76
C THR A 521 15.03 8.84 -37.48
N GLN A 522 14.73 7.54 -37.61
CA GLN A 522 14.67 6.62 -36.49
C GLN A 522 15.95 5.79 -36.45
N VAL A 523 16.62 5.74 -35.30
CA VAL A 523 17.80 4.91 -35.06
C VAL A 523 17.49 3.93 -33.95
N THR A 524 17.43 2.66 -34.30
CA THR A 524 17.12 1.60 -33.34
C THR A 524 18.40 1.00 -32.76
N GLN A 525 18.31 0.42 -31.57
CA GLN A 525 19.38 -0.41 -30.97
C GLN A 525 20.67 0.36 -30.61
N VAL A 526 20.55 1.56 -30.04
CA VAL A 526 21.70 2.34 -29.54
C VAL A 526 22.02 1.92 -28.09
N SER A 527 23.24 1.45 -27.85
CA SER A 527 23.70 1.01 -26.53
C SER A 527 24.25 2.19 -25.71
N GLU A 528 24.42 2.03 -24.40
CA GLU A 528 25.19 2.97 -23.57
C GLU A 528 26.59 3.21 -24.15
N GLY A 529 26.99 4.48 -24.26
CA GLY A 529 28.20 4.95 -24.92
C GLY A 529 28.14 4.99 -26.46
N GLY A 530 27.01 4.61 -27.07
CA GLY A 530 26.79 4.74 -28.51
C GLY A 530 26.49 6.19 -28.90
N THR A 531 26.98 6.61 -30.06
CA THR A 531 26.81 7.99 -30.57
C THR A 531 26.09 7.99 -31.93
N VAL A 532 25.12 8.90 -32.10
CA VAL A 532 24.47 9.19 -33.38
C VAL A 532 24.91 10.57 -33.84
N SER A 533 25.39 10.71 -35.08
CA SER A 533 25.78 12.00 -35.66
C SER A 533 24.86 12.38 -36.82
N PHE A 534 24.39 13.62 -36.83
CA PHE A 534 23.44 14.15 -37.81
C PHE A 534 23.75 15.61 -38.13
N ASN A 535 23.19 16.11 -39.23
CA ASN A 535 23.28 17.52 -39.60
C ASN A 535 21.90 18.19 -39.47
N ILE A 536 21.89 19.38 -38.87
CA ILE A 536 20.74 20.30 -38.89
C ILE A 536 21.19 21.55 -39.66
N GLY A 537 20.61 21.76 -40.83
CA GLY A 537 21.09 22.80 -41.75
C GLY A 537 22.54 22.55 -42.18
N SER A 538 23.44 23.50 -41.93
CA SER A 538 24.87 23.38 -42.24
C SER A 538 25.74 22.92 -41.06
N ASN A 539 25.14 22.71 -39.89
CA ASN A 539 25.85 22.38 -38.66
C ASN A 539 25.78 20.87 -38.39
N SER A 540 26.87 20.32 -37.85
CA SER A 540 26.95 18.90 -37.48
C SER A 540 26.82 18.75 -35.97
N HIS A 541 26.00 17.79 -35.55
CA HIS A 541 25.62 17.53 -34.18
C HIS A 541 25.88 16.05 -33.83
N MET A 542 25.95 15.76 -32.53
CA MET A 542 26.06 14.39 -32.02
C MET A 542 25.13 14.21 -30.81
N ALA A 543 24.50 13.04 -30.72
CA ALA A 543 23.77 12.59 -29.55
C ALA A 543 24.45 11.33 -28.99
N GLU A 544 24.99 11.39 -27.79
CA GLU A 544 25.59 10.25 -27.09
C GLU A 544 24.63 9.71 -26.03
N VAL A 545 24.46 8.38 -25.98
CA VAL A 545 23.70 7.72 -24.91
C VAL A 545 24.58 7.56 -23.68
N LEU A 546 24.33 8.36 -22.65
CA LEU A 546 25.09 8.32 -21.40
C LEU A 546 24.68 7.12 -20.52
N SER A 547 23.40 6.78 -20.47
CA SER A 547 22.90 5.61 -19.73
C SER A 547 21.58 5.09 -20.28
N VAL A 548 21.38 3.77 -20.19
CA VAL A 548 20.13 3.09 -20.58
C VAL A 548 19.56 2.37 -19.36
N GLY A 549 18.43 2.85 -18.85
CA GLY A 549 17.66 2.22 -17.78
C GLY A 549 16.70 1.16 -18.29
N THR A 550 15.78 0.70 -17.42
CA THR A 550 14.71 -0.23 -17.81
C THR A 550 13.55 0.47 -18.52
N THR A 551 13.34 1.74 -18.22
CA THR A 551 12.18 2.54 -18.70
C THR A 551 12.57 3.95 -19.17
N SER A 552 13.86 4.29 -19.11
CA SER A 552 14.35 5.62 -19.47
C SER A 552 15.75 5.59 -20.06
N VAL A 553 16.13 6.64 -20.79
CA VAL A 553 17.46 6.85 -21.37
C VAL A 553 17.94 8.26 -21.07
N THR A 554 19.23 8.43 -20.79
CA THR A 554 19.86 9.75 -20.69
C THR A 554 20.80 9.97 -21.88
N LEU A 555 20.65 11.12 -22.54
CA LEU A 555 21.38 11.52 -23.73
C LEU A 555 22.15 12.82 -23.47
N GLU A 556 23.33 12.96 -24.07
CA GLU A 556 24.06 14.22 -24.21
C GLU A 556 24.05 14.68 -25.67
N ILE A 557 23.56 15.88 -25.95
CA ILE A 557 23.60 16.48 -27.28
C ILE A 557 24.83 17.41 -27.36
N ARG A 558 25.85 17.01 -28.15
CA ARG A 558 27.19 17.64 -28.19
C ARG A 558 27.34 18.72 -29.27
N SER A 559 26.53 19.75 -29.20
CA SER A 559 26.72 20.98 -29.98
C SER A 559 26.92 22.15 -29.04
N HIS A 560 25.97 22.30 -28.11
CA HIS A 560 26.15 22.90 -26.80
C HIS A 560 25.77 21.79 -25.80
N PRO A 561 26.71 21.25 -25.01
CA PRO A 561 26.45 20.07 -24.18
C PRO A 561 25.22 20.25 -23.29
N GLN A 562 24.15 19.54 -23.64
CA GLN A 562 22.89 19.52 -22.91
C GLN A 562 22.51 18.06 -22.63
N GLU A 563 22.20 17.76 -21.37
CA GLU A 563 21.73 16.44 -20.95
C GLU A 563 20.20 16.40 -20.91
N ILE A 564 19.61 15.40 -21.56
CA ILE A 564 18.18 15.12 -21.50
C ILE A 564 17.95 13.68 -21.06
N THR A 565 16.97 13.47 -20.18
CA THR A 565 16.45 12.14 -19.83
C THR A 565 15.07 11.97 -20.43
N LEU A 566 14.81 10.86 -21.11
CA LEU A 566 13.52 10.53 -21.71
C LEU A 566 12.99 9.24 -21.10
N ASP A 567 11.72 9.22 -20.71
CA ASP A 567 10.98 7.99 -20.42
C ASP A 567 10.44 7.36 -21.72
N ILE A 568 10.12 6.06 -21.71
CA ILE A 568 9.53 5.38 -22.88
C ILE A 568 8.22 6.09 -23.30
N GLY A 569 8.15 6.52 -24.55
CA GLY A 569 7.05 7.27 -25.13
C GLY A 569 7.15 8.80 -24.97
N GLU A 570 8.16 9.30 -24.26
CA GLU A 570 8.38 10.73 -24.08
C GLU A 570 9.18 11.33 -25.26
N SER A 571 8.86 12.58 -25.59
CA SER A 571 9.61 13.42 -26.52
C SER A 571 10.10 14.68 -25.82
N LYS A 572 11.34 15.10 -26.08
CA LYS A 572 11.88 16.40 -25.65
C LYS A 572 12.46 17.18 -26.81
N THR A 573 12.30 18.49 -26.77
CA THR A 573 12.90 19.41 -27.72
C THR A 573 14.19 20.00 -27.16
N VAL A 574 15.16 20.27 -28.02
CA VAL A 574 16.50 20.75 -27.70
C VAL A 574 16.87 21.88 -28.65
N ASP A 575 17.32 22.99 -28.09
CA ASP A 575 18.01 24.07 -28.81
C ASP A 575 19.47 23.65 -28.97
N THR A 576 19.92 23.50 -30.21
CA THR A 576 21.25 22.93 -30.51
C THR A 576 22.32 23.99 -30.76
N ASP A 577 21.95 25.25 -30.95
CA ASP A 577 22.86 26.36 -31.26
C ASP A 577 22.77 27.57 -30.29
N ASP A 578 22.00 27.43 -29.20
CA ASP A 578 21.77 28.42 -28.13
C ASP A 578 21.15 29.74 -28.66
N ASN A 579 20.30 29.66 -29.69
CA ASN A 579 19.61 30.81 -30.28
C ASN A 579 18.21 31.09 -29.68
N GLU A 580 17.79 30.34 -28.67
CA GLU A 580 16.46 30.34 -28.02
C GLU A 580 15.32 29.75 -28.86
N GLU A 581 15.59 29.19 -30.05
CA GLU A 581 14.66 28.42 -30.88
C GLU A 581 14.98 26.91 -30.79
N MET A 582 13.95 26.08 -30.78
CA MET A 582 14.12 24.63 -30.66
C MET A 582 14.39 24.01 -32.03
N ASP A 583 15.54 23.35 -32.20
CA ASP A 583 15.95 22.79 -33.50
C ASP A 583 15.64 21.30 -33.64
N LEU A 584 15.68 20.57 -32.53
CA LEU A 584 15.67 19.12 -32.51
C LEU A 584 14.60 18.60 -31.56
N GLU A 585 13.83 17.61 -31.98
CA GLU A 585 13.01 16.79 -31.10
C GLU A 585 13.55 15.36 -31.05
N VAL A 586 13.70 14.82 -29.84
CA VAL A 586 14.16 13.45 -29.60
C VAL A 586 13.07 12.69 -28.86
N THR A 587 12.72 11.51 -29.36
CA THR A 587 11.71 10.61 -28.76
C THR A 587 12.34 9.27 -28.40
N LEU A 588 12.04 8.75 -27.21
CA LEU A 588 12.38 7.38 -26.83
C LEU A 588 11.18 6.47 -27.14
N ASN A 589 11.29 5.62 -28.15
CA ASN A 589 10.20 4.73 -28.56
C ASN A 589 10.11 3.48 -27.67
N ALA A 590 11.27 2.88 -27.36
CA ALA A 590 11.37 1.64 -26.60
C ALA A 590 12.79 1.42 -26.07
N ILE A 591 12.92 0.52 -25.09
CA ILE A 591 14.20 -0.05 -24.67
C ILE A 591 14.11 -1.57 -24.81
N THR A 592 15.01 -2.17 -25.59
CA THR A 592 15.04 -3.62 -25.80
C THR A 592 16.46 -4.13 -25.58
N ASN A 593 16.63 -5.10 -24.68
CA ASN A 593 17.94 -5.70 -24.36
C ASN A 593 19.02 -4.68 -23.96
N GLY A 594 18.64 -3.65 -23.18
CA GLY A 594 19.56 -2.59 -22.74
C GLY A 594 19.98 -1.62 -23.85
N LYS A 595 19.21 -1.55 -24.94
CA LYS A 595 19.44 -0.63 -26.07
C LYS A 595 18.22 0.23 -26.33
N ALA A 596 18.44 1.51 -26.58
CA ALA A 596 17.41 2.50 -26.86
C ALA A 596 16.99 2.47 -28.34
N ASP A 597 15.70 2.66 -28.59
CA ASP A 597 15.11 2.97 -29.89
C ASP A 597 14.75 4.46 -29.89
N LEU A 598 15.47 5.26 -30.66
CA LEU A 598 15.40 6.72 -30.66
C LEU A 598 14.90 7.25 -32.00
N THR A 599 14.04 8.26 -31.96
CA THR A 599 13.65 9.04 -33.15
C THR A 599 14.13 10.47 -33.00
N PHE A 600 14.79 10.98 -34.04
CA PHE A 600 15.27 12.35 -34.15
C PHE A 600 14.48 13.07 -35.25
N ARG A 601 13.91 14.23 -34.92
CA ARG A 601 13.15 15.08 -35.86
C ARG A 601 13.74 16.48 -35.89
N ASN A 602 14.01 16.98 -37.10
CA ASN A 602 14.43 18.36 -37.32
C ASN A 602 13.21 19.28 -37.33
N LEU A 603 13.19 20.30 -36.47
CA LEU A 603 12.08 21.24 -36.33
C LEU A 603 12.20 22.45 -37.27
N LEU A 604 13.37 22.68 -37.89
CA LEU A 604 13.58 23.76 -38.86
C LEU A 604 13.03 23.41 -40.26
N VAL A 605 12.83 22.12 -40.53
CA VAL A 605 12.22 21.67 -41.79
C VAL A 605 10.72 21.55 -41.56
N GLU A 606 10.00 22.65 -41.82
CA GLU A 606 8.54 22.64 -41.81
C GLU A 606 8.06 21.63 -42.87
N PRO A 607 7.27 20.59 -42.51
CA PRO A 607 6.77 19.65 -43.49
C PRO A 607 5.86 20.41 -44.45
N GLU A 608 6.14 20.34 -45.74
CA GLU A 608 5.24 20.84 -46.79
C GLU A 608 3.95 19.98 -46.75
N VAL A 609 3.00 20.38 -45.90
CA VAL A 609 1.70 19.71 -45.82
C VAL A 609 0.94 20.08 -47.09
N GLU A 610 0.85 19.16 -48.06
CA GLU A 610 -0.13 19.27 -49.14
C GLU A 610 -1.53 19.38 -48.53
N ALA A 611 -2.09 20.58 -48.55
CA ALA A 611 -3.44 20.88 -48.10
C ALA A 611 -4.46 20.15 -49.00
N THR A 612 -4.81 18.92 -48.61
CA THR A 612 -5.91 18.20 -49.25
C THR A 612 -7.23 18.75 -48.69
N THR A 613 -7.83 19.71 -49.40
CA THR A 613 -9.19 20.22 -49.14
C THR A 613 -10.23 19.12 -49.36
N THR A 614 -10.58 18.39 -48.30
CA THR A 614 -11.75 17.51 -48.29
C THR A 614 -13.00 18.36 -48.06
N THR A 615 -13.73 18.63 -49.15
CA THR A 615 -15.05 19.27 -49.10
C THR A 615 -16.07 18.22 -48.62
N ILE A 616 -16.39 18.22 -47.32
CA ILE A 616 -17.52 17.43 -46.79
C ILE A 616 -18.76 18.31 -46.75
N ALA A 617 -19.70 17.99 -47.65
CA ALA A 617 -21.06 18.50 -47.61
C ALA A 617 -21.76 17.99 -46.34
N GLY A 618 -22.21 18.92 -45.50
CA GLY A 618 -22.86 18.62 -44.24
C GLY A 618 -24.20 17.90 -44.38
N THR A 619 -24.49 17.04 -43.42
CA THR A 619 -25.86 16.77 -42.96
C THR A 619 -25.83 16.75 -41.43
N ALA A 620 -26.65 17.61 -40.85
CA ALA A 620 -26.64 18.00 -39.45
C ALA A 620 -27.03 16.86 -38.50
N GLY A 621 -26.18 16.63 -37.50
CA GLY A 621 -26.48 15.89 -36.28
C GLY A 621 -25.70 16.53 -35.13
N GLY A 622 -26.35 17.46 -34.43
CA GLY A 622 -25.72 18.23 -33.35
C GLY A 622 -25.43 17.36 -32.14
N VAL A 623 -24.17 17.32 -31.73
CA VAL A 623 -23.75 16.90 -30.40
C VAL A 623 -22.99 18.07 -29.79
N THR A 624 -23.65 18.73 -28.86
CA THR A 624 -23.13 19.80 -28.01
C THR A 624 -22.02 19.24 -27.12
N GLY A 625 -20.82 19.80 -27.23
CA GLY A 625 -19.74 19.57 -26.28
C GLY A 625 -20.06 20.24 -24.94
N ASP A 626 -19.97 19.46 -23.87
CA ASP A 626 -19.95 19.96 -22.49
C ASP A 626 -18.60 20.64 -22.24
N GLU A 627 -18.55 21.96 -22.48
CA GLU A 627 -17.64 22.81 -21.74
C GLU A 627 -18.00 22.72 -20.26
N GLY A 628 -16.99 22.61 -19.39
CA GLY A 628 -17.12 22.45 -17.95
C GLY A 628 -18.00 23.52 -17.29
N GLY A 629 -19.31 23.29 -17.34
CA GLY A 629 -20.31 24.05 -16.63
C GLY A 629 -20.25 23.68 -15.16
N ILE A 630 -20.19 24.70 -14.31
CA ILE A 630 -20.35 24.55 -12.88
C ILE A 630 -21.58 23.66 -12.63
N PRO A 631 -21.44 22.51 -11.95
CA PRO A 631 -22.48 21.49 -11.91
C PRO A 631 -23.76 22.08 -11.31
N ALA A 632 -24.92 21.75 -11.90
CA ALA A 632 -26.21 22.39 -11.63
C ALA A 632 -26.59 22.45 -10.14
N TRP A 633 -26.09 21.53 -9.32
CA TRP A 633 -26.30 21.55 -7.87
C TRP A 633 -25.67 22.78 -7.18
N LEU A 634 -24.57 23.34 -7.72
CA LEU A 634 -23.94 24.55 -7.18
C LEU A 634 -24.82 25.78 -7.36
N TRP A 635 -25.57 25.88 -8.47
CA TRP A 635 -26.55 26.95 -8.69
C TRP A 635 -27.70 26.88 -7.69
N VAL A 636 -28.14 25.68 -7.33
CA VAL A 636 -29.18 25.48 -6.30
C VAL A 636 -28.70 25.99 -4.94
N VAL A 637 -27.46 25.71 -4.57
CA VAL A 637 -26.86 26.20 -3.31
C VAL A 637 -26.76 27.74 -3.30
N ILE A 638 -26.30 28.35 -4.40
CA ILE A 638 -26.19 29.81 -4.52
C ILE A 638 -27.56 30.48 -4.38
N ILE A 639 -28.60 29.93 -5.01
CA ILE A 639 -29.96 30.46 -4.92
C ILE A 639 -30.51 30.37 -3.49
N ILE A 640 -30.28 29.27 -2.78
CA ILE A 640 -30.72 29.10 -1.39
C ILE A 640 -30.05 30.16 -0.49
N VAL A 641 -28.75 30.40 -0.66
CA VAL A 641 -28.03 31.43 0.11
C VAL A 641 -28.58 32.83 -0.16
N ILE A 642 -28.88 33.17 -1.42
CA ILE A 642 -29.48 34.47 -1.78
C ILE A 642 -30.86 34.63 -1.15
N ILE A 643 -31.70 33.58 -1.16
CA ILE A 643 -33.04 33.62 -0.54
C ILE A 643 -32.92 33.85 0.97
N ILE A 644 -32.00 33.17 1.65
CA ILE A 644 -31.75 33.36 3.08
C ILE A 644 -31.33 34.81 3.37
N ILE A 645 -30.43 35.38 2.58
CA ILE A 645 -30.00 36.78 2.72
C ILE A 645 -31.19 37.73 2.55
N ILE A 646 -32.05 37.53 1.53
CA ILE A 646 -33.22 38.38 1.29
C ILE A 646 -34.22 38.29 2.46
N VAL A 647 -34.47 37.08 2.98
CA VAL A 647 -35.37 36.87 4.13
C VAL A 647 -34.83 37.56 5.39
N VAL A 648 -33.53 37.42 5.66
CA VAL A 648 -32.87 38.09 6.80
C VAL A 648 -32.90 39.61 6.65
N MET A 649 -32.68 40.13 5.44
CA MET A 649 -32.74 41.56 5.17
C MET A 649 -34.16 42.13 5.28
N LYS A 650 -35.19 41.37 4.89
CA LYS A 650 -36.60 41.77 5.07
C LYS A 650 -37.03 41.75 6.53
N LYS A 651 -36.61 40.74 7.31
CA LYS A 651 -36.88 40.68 8.76
C LYS A 651 -36.21 41.79 9.57
N LYS A 652 -35.22 42.49 9.01
CA LYS A 652 -34.54 43.60 9.69
C LYS A 652 -35.18 44.98 9.44
N LYS A 653 -36.20 45.04 8.57
CA LYS A 653 -36.95 46.27 8.24
C LYS A 653 -38.38 46.28 8.77
N ALA A 654 -38.84 45.19 9.38
CA ALA A 654 -39.96 45.16 10.30
C ALA A 654 -39.39 45.07 11.72
#